data_AF-M5TB97-F1
#
_entry.id   AF-M5TB97-F1
#
_cell.length_a   1.000
_cell.length_b   1.000
_cell.length_c   1.000
_cell.angle_alpha   90.00
_cell.angle_beta   90.00
_cell.angle_gamma   90.00
#
_symmetry.space_group_name_H-M   'P 1'
#
loop_
_entity.id
_entity.type
_entity.pdbx_description
1 polymer ?
#
loop_
_entity_poly.entity_id
_entity_poly.type
_entity_poly.pdbx_seq_one_letter_code
_entity_poly.pdbx_strand_id
1 'polypeptide(L)'
;MKRRFVSLNERNIAKTASTLRRIKPSAFYAGGLSFGVVRCVARASSPVRTHLVHESVALATWKNADPPLHAESTVMTEYANRGKDVLRFSSEHRFAFVVAFAAVMMGLSQTGCERSPVPERNPQALVINSMRPENTESRREVNAEASSETQVTASQRVTRRLTGPGYSDSSNRDELIAEFTRLLDLGHDEQAEKILRQMLIGDPEDYEALFHLARVTFNRGQHDEGLHLISAIPPAHPQLGIPALGVAADWCFELDRFDEAERRYLQIAKRNPQISVPFRQLAYLYNRQGRRHEAVEMTRQLCLAGDVTQEELLTLVVESDAIYYSPEMEATKGTRPYWPIGEMGQARYLWTQSRYVEAAELIEPLLVDGTANASEIAFYGAAISEAQTLEKFPWWLERVTDEVQQFPEYWSAIGTYQLANARFDCAVRCLAEAIRRDPTDIRSTRRMVSAFRSLGDTDQVDRWTQRFEYLIKTLEASHTIIDDGSSEQVVEKFAALLEQGGRNVEALLWRWIRAMRTNADQQTFERLSAQRVAVLREGNAFPDASMLLRSIDVDLFPLPQWEDDFDMNDTSASSRVVVKHVETPVFENVAESACVTHTYRVDVDDRESGFAIYQTFGGGVAVIDFDLDGLPDLYFAQGAAESPQASAIESDAMYRNLSRGDEMRFDDVTRSTGLIEDRYTLGVTAGDWNQDGFSDLVIANLGPDYLYLNQGDGTFVPIMLNPGESSQRLSTSVAIADVDDDQLPDIYMANYLDDADLSRRPPVDASGMPTAPVNPTSFVRAHDDVFVNDGVGNWVCERVGGGESDASTSLGILIGDLTDQPGNEVFVANDELPNQLWRHQSLGPEWADSAVSRGCAYASLGSPTGAMGIAAADFDGTGTIDLHVTNFYKESSNFYVSDGGLFRDLNVRYGFDRMTSLMLGFGCQSIDYSNNGVPDLAIVNGHVENLESKGQSFRQPMQLLANRGDRFESLDVEDVSGFWSTRHLGRALARVDLDRDGRSDLVVTDLSEPVAILMNLTASNHHWIDLQLVGTRSERDAIGASVEVHRGSVITSHWRTAGDGYLCNNESSIHVGLGNQSTIHKVIVNWPSGHRQTFDHLKVDRGYQLVEFDVDAFETKTTDSVH
;
A
#
# COMPACT_ATOMS: atom_id res chain seq x y z
N MET A 1 46.58 -1.15 10.98
CA MET A 1 47.98 -1.03 11.47
C MET A 1 48.03 -1.15 13.00
N LYS A 2 48.99 -1.90 13.55
CA LYS A 2 49.76 -1.70 14.81
C LYS A 2 49.22 -0.86 16.00
N ARG A 3 48.89 -1.54 17.12
CA ARG A 3 49.36 -1.41 18.55
C ARG A 3 48.37 -2.20 19.46
N ARG A 4 48.73 -3.29 20.18
CA ARG A 4 49.47 -3.44 21.47
C ARG A 4 48.75 -2.78 22.67
N PHE A 5 48.49 -3.47 23.80
CA PHE A 5 49.42 -4.20 24.73
C PHE A 5 48.79 -5.53 25.28
N VAL A 6 49.49 -6.70 25.35
CA VAL A 6 50.36 -7.28 26.45
C VAL A 6 49.55 -7.95 27.61
N SER A 7 49.34 -9.29 27.62
CA SER A 7 50.11 -10.41 28.27
C SER A 7 49.94 -10.53 29.81
N LEU A 8 49.87 -11.68 30.50
CA LEU A 8 50.46 -13.06 30.38
C LEU A 8 49.39 -14.13 30.81
N ASN A 9 49.54 -15.46 30.71
CA ASN A 9 50.66 -16.34 31.16
C ASN A 9 50.58 -17.78 30.59
N GLU A 10 51.66 -18.58 30.64
CA GLU A 10 51.79 -19.90 29.97
C GLU A 10 51.97 -21.12 30.91
N ARG A 11 51.60 -22.33 30.42
CA ARG A 11 52.24 -23.67 30.62
C ARG A 11 51.54 -24.72 29.73
N ASN A 12 52.16 -25.43 28.77
CA ASN A 12 53.22 -26.48 28.84
C ASN A 12 52.72 -27.88 29.30
N ILE A 13 53.00 -29.02 28.64
CA ILE A 13 53.71 -29.32 27.36
C ILE A 13 53.52 -30.83 26.95
N ALA A 14 53.88 -31.22 25.70
CA ALA A 14 54.14 -32.61 25.19
C ALA A 14 52.93 -33.53 24.82
N LYS A 15 52.98 -34.47 23.83
CA LYS A 15 53.98 -34.79 22.76
C LYS A 15 53.46 -35.79 21.68
N THR A 16 53.74 -35.51 20.38
CA THR A 16 54.17 -36.43 19.25
C THR A 16 53.47 -37.78 18.93
N ALA A 17 53.35 -38.27 17.68
CA ALA A 17 53.63 -37.70 16.33
C ALA A 17 53.25 -38.64 15.12
N SER A 18 53.09 -38.03 13.93
CA SER A 18 53.41 -38.58 12.58
C SER A 18 52.41 -39.60 11.94
N THR A 19 52.32 -39.82 10.60
CA THR A 19 53.10 -39.34 9.42
C THR A 19 52.21 -39.08 8.17
N LEU A 20 52.62 -38.11 7.35
CA LEU A 20 52.13 -37.70 6.01
C LEU A 20 51.79 -38.79 4.97
N ARG A 21 50.87 -38.45 4.05
CA ARG A 21 51.16 -38.38 2.59
C ARG A 21 50.24 -37.38 1.85
N ARG A 22 50.76 -36.73 0.80
CA ARG A 22 50.04 -35.85 -0.17
C ARG A 22 50.01 -36.54 -1.55
N ILE A 23 49.07 -36.16 -2.43
CA ILE A 23 49.29 -35.80 -3.85
C ILE A 23 47.97 -35.30 -4.51
N LYS A 24 48.08 -34.45 -5.55
CA LYS A 24 47.05 -33.88 -6.46
C LYS A 24 47.57 -34.08 -7.92
N PRO A 25 46.80 -33.85 -9.01
CA PRO A 25 45.36 -34.04 -9.27
C PRO A 25 45.09 -34.63 -10.71
N SER A 26 43.87 -34.43 -11.24
CA SER A 26 43.49 -34.18 -12.66
C SER A 26 43.56 -35.28 -13.77
N ALA A 27 42.34 -35.75 -14.15
CA ALA A 27 41.67 -35.53 -15.46
C ALA A 27 41.84 -36.45 -16.71
N PHE A 28 40.76 -36.42 -17.52
CA PHE A 28 40.60 -36.66 -18.99
C PHE A 28 40.19 -38.03 -19.61
N TYR A 29 39.39 -37.89 -20.69
CA TYR A 29 39.02 -38.83 -21.80
C TYR A 29 37.93 -39.93 -21.64
N ALA A 30 36.67 -39.50 -21.82
CA ALA A 30 35.70 -39.86 -22.88
C ALA A 30 35.60 -41.28 -23.52
N GLY A 31 34.35 -41.70 -23.72
CA GLY A 31 33.87 -42.22 -25.03
C GLY A 31 33.45 -43.70 -25.12
N GLY A 32 32.20 -43.97 -25.52
CA GLY A 32 31.70 -45.31 -25.85
C GLY A 32 30.24 -45.31 -26.32
N LEU A 33 29.92 -46.06 -27.38
CA LEU A 33 28.62 -46.06 -28.07
C LEU A 33 27.98 -47.47 -28.11
N SER A 34 26.69 -47.50 -28.46
CA SER A 34 26.01 -48.51 -29.32
C SER A 34 25.41 -49.83 -28.76
N PHE A 35 24.06 -49.87 -28.84
CA PHE A 35 23.18 -50.90 -29.47
C PHE A 35 22.79 -52.24 -28.78
N GLY A 36 21.48 -52.52 -28.81
CA GLY A 36 20.81 -53.83 -28.58
C GLY A 36 19.39 -53.65 -27.97
N VAL A 37 18.23 -53.64 -28.64
CA VAL A 37 17.62 -54.35 -29.80
C VAL A 37 16.77 -55.59 -29.44
N VAL A 38 15.46 -55.36 -29.26
CA VAL A 38 14.30 -56.20 -29.66
C VAL A 38 14.05 -57.57 -28.98
N ARG A 39 12.88 -57.72 -28.32
CA ARG A 39 11.76 -58.59 -28.80
C ARG A 39 10.41 -58.41 -28.08
N CYS A 40 9.31 -58.74 -28.76
CA CYS A 40 7.92 -58.58 -28.28
C CYS A 40 7.17 -59.92 -28.14
N VAL A 41 6.26 -60.01 -27.15
CA VAL A 41 5.13 -60.97 -27.03
C VAL A 41 3.98 -60.26 -26.27
N ALA A 42 2.76 -60.81 -26.20
CA ALA A 42 1.63 -60.46 -27.07
C ALA A 42 0.34 -61.20 -26.64
N ARG A 43 -0.85 -60.70 -27.04
CA ARG A 43 -2.25 -61.19 -26.77
C ARG A 43 -2.82 -60.66 -25.43
N ALA A 44 -3.98 -59.96 -25.38
CA ALA A 44 -5.38 -60.27 -25.76
C ALA A 44 -6.13 -61.06 -24.65
N SER A 45 -7.41 -60.80 -24.31
CA SER A 45 -8.57 -60.61 -25.22
C SER A 45 -9.77 -59.85 -24.56
N SER A 46 -10.76 -59.44 -25.37
CA SER A 46 -12.12 -58.98 -24.99
C SER A 46 -13.16 -60.14 -25.14
N PRO A 47 -14.53 -60.00 -25.20
CA PRO A 47 -15.45 -58.83 -25.13
C PRO A 47 -16.77 -59.11 -24.32
N VAL A 48 -17.93 -58.48 -24.68
CA VAL A 48 -19.38 -58.85 -24.40
C VAL A 48 -19.98 -58.32 -23.07
N ARG A 49 -21.19 -57.68 -22.97
CA ARG A 49 -22.21 -57.17 -23.95
C ARG A 49 -23.27 -56.21 -23.31
N THR A 50 -23.79 -55.27 -24.12
CA THR A 50 -25.20 -54.74 -24.29
C THR A 50 -26.30 -54.94 -23.20
N HIS A 51 -27.27 -54.03 -22.96
CA HIS A 51 -28.18 -53.35 -23.91
C HIS A 51 -28.99 -52.15 -23.30
N LEU A 52 -29.27 -51.10 -24.13
CA LEU A 52 -30.51 -50.27 -24.28
C LEU A 52 -31.16 -49.60 -23.02
N VAL A 53 -31.91 -48.48 -23.06
CA VAL A 53 -33.04 -48.06 -23.93
C VAL A 53 -33.26 -46.51 -23.87
N HIS A 54 -33.36 -45.80 -25.02
CA HIS A 54 -34.18 -44.59 -25.37
C HIS A 54 -34.25 -43.34 -24.42
N GLU A 55 -34.46 -42.07 -24.85
CA GLU A 55 -34.54 -41.38 -26.17
C GLU A 55 -34.58 -39.83 -25.99
N SER A 56 -34.23 -39.05 -27.05
CA SER A 56 -34.90 -37.79 -27.50
C SER A 56 -34.94 -36.52 -26.58
N VAL A 57 -34.83 -35.25 -27.02
CA VAL A 57 -34.65 -34.59 -28.35
C VAL A 57 -33.81 -33.29 -28.18
N ALA A 58 -32.90 -32.97 -29.10
CA ALA A 58 -32.59 -31.57 -29.49
C ALA A 58 -31.89 -31.50 -30.88
N LEU A 59 -32.26 -30.52 -31.72
CA LEU A 59 -31.48 -30.08 -32.90
C LEU A 59 -30.68 -28.84 -32.47
N ALA A 60 -29.40 -28.65 -32.82
CA ALA A 60 -28.90 -28.14 -34.12
C ALA A 60 -29.61 -26.82 -34.53
N THR A 61 -28.92 -25.69 -34.79
CA THR A 61 -27.67 -25.55 -35.57
C THR A 61 -26.90 -24.22 -35.37
N TRP A 62 -25.61 -24.25 -35.72
CA TRP A 62 -24.77 -23.17 -36.29
C TRP A 62 -24.09 -22.10 -35.40
N LYS A 63 -22.76 -22.25 -35.31
CA LYS A 63 -21.70 -21.25 -35.63
C LYS A 63 -21.94 -19.76 -35.33
N ASN A 64 -21.07 -19.22 -34.49
CA ASN A 64 -19.86 -18.53 -34.99
C ASN A 64 -18.71 -18.70 -33.98
N ALA A 65 -17.51 -18.20 -34.32
CA ALA A 65 -16.36 -18.21 -33.44
C ALA A 65 -15.75 -16.81 -33.38
N ASP A 66 -15.32 -16.38 -32.18
CA ASP A 66 -14.26 -15.42 -31.91
C ASP A 66 -13.84 -15.59 -30.42
N PRO A 67 -12.55 -15.45 -30.06
CA PRO A 67 -12.08 -15.60 -28.68
C PRO A 67 -11.93 -14.25 -27.94
N PRO A 68 -12.25 -14.17 -26.64
CA PRO A 68 -11.80 -13.05 -25.80
C PRO A 68 -10.32 -13.23 -25.38
N LEU A 69 -9.59 -12.12 -25.29
CA LEU A 69 -8.26 -12.08 -24.65
C LEU A 69 -8.38 -11.61 -23.20
N HIS A 70 -7.64 -12.22 -22.28
CA HIS A 70 -7.43 -11.72 -20.92
C HIS A 70 -5.94 -11.85 -20.54
N ALA A 71 -5.30 -10.71 -20.27
CA ALA A 71 -4.06 -10.53 -19.51
C ALA A 71 -3.70 -9.02 -19.49
N GLU A 72 -3.73 -8.37 -18.33
CA GLU A 72 -3.01 -7.10 -18.00
C GLU A 72 -3.36 -6.69 -16.56
N SER A 73 -2.38 -6.74 -15.65
CA SER A 73 -2.37 -6.02 -14.35
C SER A 73 -0.94 -5.96 -13.78
N THR A 74 -0.73 -5.03 -12.84
CA THR A 74 0.43 -4.94 -11.91
C THR A 74 1.76 -4.45 -12.54
N VAL A 75 1.83 -3.14 -12.82
CA VAL A 75 3.07 -2.36 -12.67
C VAL A 75 2.82 -1.01 -11.99
N MET A 76 3.30 -0.89 -10.75
CA MET A 76 3.62 0.39 -10.12
C MET A 76 4.87 0.26 -9.24
N THR A 77 5.56 1.39 -9.01
CA THR A 77 6.76 1.55 -8.16
C THR A 77 7.99 0.72 -8.59
N GLU A 78 8.95 1.36 -9.26
CA GLU A 78 10.35 0.87 -9.34
C GLU A 78 11.37 1.99 -9.66
N TYR A 79 12.63 1.74 -9.29
CA TYR A 79 13.87 2.46 -9.64
C TYR A 79 14.05 3.97 -9.34
N ALA A 80 14.53 4.22 -8.13
CA ALA A 80 15.58 5.23 -7.90
C ALA A 80 16.86 4.55 -7.36
N ASN A 81 17.71 3.96 -8.23
CA ASN A 81 19.16 3.74 -8.01
C ASN A 81 19.84 2.92 -9.13
N ARG A 82 20.80 3.53 -9.86
CA ARG A 82 22.07 2.91 -10.39
C ARG A 82 22.82 3.95 -11.23
N GLY A 83 24.16 3.94 -11.19
CA GLY A 83 24.95 4.92 -11.95
C GLY A 83 26.45 4.60 -12.02
N LYS A 84 27.17 5.42 -12.80
CA LYS A 84 28.56 5.27 -13.29
C LYS A 84 28.63 4.35 -14.54
N ASP A 85 29.48 4.60 -15.54
CA ASP A 85 30.79 5.27 -15.46
C ASP A 85 31.27 5.97 -16.76
N VAL A 86 32.29 6.84 -16.63
CA VAL A 86 33.29 7.25 -17.67
C VAL A 86 32.82 7.97 -18.96
N LEU A 87 32.89 9.32 -18.98
CA LEU A 87 33.95 10.10 -19.72
C LEU A 87 33.87 11.63 -19.53
N ARG A 88 35.00 12.33 -19.73
CA ARG A 88 35.13 13.80 -19.68
C ARG A 88 35.04 14.42 -21.09
N PHE A 89 34.49 15.62 -21.23
CA PHE A 89 35.08 16.71 -22.04
C PHE A 89 34.60 18.11 -21.59
N SER A 90 35.14 19.17 -22.18
CA SER A 90 35.23 20.51 -21.59
C SER A 90 34.11 21.50 -21.94
N SER A 91 33.89 22.45 -21.03
CA SER A 91 33.00 23.60 -21.16
C SER A 91 33.47 24.65 -22.18
N GLU A 92 32.58 25.12 -23.05
CA GLU A 92 32.65 26.48 -23.63
C GLU A 92 31.31 26.88 -24.29
N HIS A 93 31.07 28.18 -24.47
CA HIS A 93 29.96 28.81 -25.20
C HIS A 93 28.50 28.57 -24.72
N ARG A 94 28.02 29.45 -23.83
CA ARG A 94 26.60 29.85 -23.72
C ARG A 94 26.49 31.35 -24.02
N PHE A 95 25.88 31.77 -25.12
CA PHE A 95 25.28 33.12 -25.29
C PHE A 95 24.41 33.19 -26.57
N ALA A 96 23.53 34.19 -26.62
CA ALA A 96 22.65 34.59 -27.73
C ALA A 96 21.51 33.62 -28.15
N PHE A 97 20.26 33.91 -27.74
CA PHE A 97 19.05 33.57 -28.52
C PHE A 97 17.77 34.37 -28.17
N VAL A 98 17.79 35.72 -28.11
CA VAL A 98 16.54 36.54 -28.00
C VAL A 98 16.60 37.85 -28.81
N VAL A 99 16.60 37.77 -30.16
CA VAL A 99 16.08 38.83 -31.08
C VAL A 99 15.68 38.19 -32.41
N ALA A 100 14.39 37.97 -32.69
CA ALA A 100 13.95 37.46 -34.01
C ALA A 100 12.44 37.62 -34.34
N PHE A 101 11.75 38.73 -34.00
CA PHE A 101 10.30 38.85 -34.32
C PHE A 101 9.80 40.27 -34.68
N ALA A 102 10.39 40.91 -35.69
CA ALA A 102 9.94 42.23 -36.18
C ALA A 102 10.29 42.50 -37.66
N ALA A 103 9.81 41.67 -38.62
CA ALA A 103 10.25 41.79 -40.02
C ALA A 103 9.24 41.44 -41.14
N VAL A 104 7.92 41.38 -40.90
CA VAL A 104 6.92 41.08 -41.97
C VAL A 104 5.68 41.99 -41.90
N MET A 105 5.85 43.31 -42.12
CA MET A 105 4.72 44.25 -42.34
C MET A 105 5.09 45.40 -43.30
N MET A 106 5.44 45.09 -44.55
CA MET A 106 5.39 46.06 -45.66
C MET A 106 5.29 45.34 -47.02
N GLY A 107 4.28 45.71 -47.82
CA GLY A 107 4.22 45.36 -49.25
C GLY A 107 3.06 44.47 -49.69
N LEU A 108 1.90 45.07 -49.94
CA LEU A 108 1.21 45.02 -51.24
C LEU A 108 -0.01 45.97 -51.23
N SER A 109 -0.36 46.54 -52.39
CA SER A 109 -1.45 47.51 -52.51
C SER A 109 -2.11 47.50 -53.89
N GLN A 110 -3.43 47.73 -53.94
CA GLN A 110 -4.28 47.84 -55.15
C GLN A 110 -4.50 46.49 -55.88
N THR A 111 -5.68 46.13 -56.43
CA THR A 111 -7.02 46.77 -56.59
C THR A 111 -8.14 45.77 -56.22
N GLY A 112 -9.41 46.13 -55.93
CA GLY A 112 -10.07 47.44 -55.87
C GLY A 112 -11.49 47.41 -56.48
N CYS A 113 -12.49 48.02 -55.80
CA CYS A 113 -13.93 48.06 -56.14
C CYS A 113 -14.70 46.71 -56.02
N GLU A 114 -16.02 46.64 -55.73
CA GLU A 114 -17.10 47.65 -55.74
C GLU A 114 -18.01 47.69 -54.47
N ARG A 115 -18.51 48.91 -54.17
CA ARG A 115 -19.86 49.35 -53.69
C ARG A 115 -20.68 48.59 -52.63
N SER A 116 -21.18 49.39 -51.67
CA SER A 116 -22.26 49.12 -50.69
C SER A 116 -23.69 49.18 -51.30
N PRO A 117 -24.77 48.87 -50.53
CA PRO A 117 -25.40 49.91 -49.70
C PRO A 117 -25.93 49.46 -48.32
N VAL A 118 -26.37 50.44 -47.51
CA VAL A 118 -26.97 50.32 -46.16
C VAL A 118 -28.45 50.75 -46.21
N PRO A 119 -29.32 50.21 -45.33
CA PRO A 119 -30.18 51.06 -44.48
C PRO A 119 -30.11 50.57 -42.99
N GLU A 120 -30.13 51.38 -41.93
CA GLU A 120 -31.18 52.33 -41.46
C GLU A 120 -32.59 51.66 -41.34
N ARG A 121 -33.40 51.83 -40.29
CA ARG A 121 -33.34 52.75 -39.13
C ARG A 121 -34.35 52.38 -38.02
N ASN A 122 -33.99 52.63 -36.74
CA ASN A 122 -34.86 53.18 -35.66
C ASN A 122 -36.18 52.44 -35.24
N PRO A 123 -36.86 52.88 -34.15
CA PRO A 123 -36.33 53.13 -32.80
C PRO A 123 -37.29 52.66 -31.66
N GLN A 124 -36.89 52.83 -30.40
CA GLN A 124 -37.72 53.55 -29.42
C GLN A 124 -36.90 54.03 -28.21
N ALA A 125 -37.37 55.09 -27.54
CA ALA A 125 -36.68 55.69 -26.40
C ALA A 125 -37.65 56.44 -25.47
N LEU A 126 -37.45 56.28 -24.16
CA LEU A 126 -37.91 57.14 -23.08
C LEU A 126 -36.88 57.05 -21.93
N VAL A 127 -36.57 58.02 -21.06
CA VAL A 127 -36.59 59.51 -21.01
C VAL A 127 -36.67 59.87 -19.51
N ILE A 128 -35.58 60.45 -18.94
CA ILE A 128 -35.55 61.53 -17.91
C ILE A 128 -36.25 61.27 -16.54
N ASN A 129 -35.79 61.60 -15.32
CA ASN A 129 -34.77 62.48 -14.68
C ASN A 129 -34.11 61.70 -13.50
N SER A 130 -32.97 61.99 -12.85
CA SER A 130 -32.09 63.17 -12.62
C SER A 130 -32.35 64.06 -11.37
N MET A 131 -31.26 64.29 -10.59
CA MET A 131 -31.06 65.25 -9.46
C MET A 131 -31.82 65.01 -8.12
N ARG A 132 -31.35 65.42 -6.93
CA ARG A 132 -30.00 65.75 -6.35
C ARG A 132 -30.10 65.71 -4.78
N PRO A 133 -28.99 65.76 -4.00
CA PRO A 133 -28.98 65.55 -2.53
C PRO A 133 -29.02 66.84 -1.69
N GLU A 134 -29.21 66.70 -0.37
CA GLU A 134 -28.91 67.76 0.63
C GLU A 134 -28.45 67.18 2.00
N ASN A 135 -27.93 68.03 2.89
CA ASN A 135 -27.13 67.68 4.09
C ASN A 135 -27.97 67.21 5.30
N THR A 136 -27.42 66.59 6.37
CA THR A 136 -26.67 67.26 7.46
C THR A 136 -26.05 66.31 8.51
N GLU A 137 -24.96 66.78 9.12
CA GLU A 137 -24.48 66.71 10.54
C GLU A 137 -25.08 65.70 11.56
N SER A 138 -24.35 65.19 12.58
CA SER A 138 -22.89 65.15 12.86
C SER A 138 -22.56 64.33 14.13
N ARG A 139 -21.29 63.89 14.27
CA ARG A 139 -20.54 63.63 15.54
C ARG A 139 -21.06 62.47 16.44
N ARG A 140 -20.24 61.82 17.29
CA ARG A 140 -18.90 62.15 17.83
C ARG A 140 -18.16 60.88 18.30
N GLU A 141 -16.86 60.78 18.06
CA GLU A 141 -15.94 59.94 18.85
C GLU A 141 -15.01 60.82 19.70
N VAL A 142 -14.29 60.23 20.66
CA VAL A 142 -13.53 60.95 21.70
C VAL A 142 -12.16 60.32 21.96
N ASN A 143 -11.12 61.13 21.71
CA ASN A 143 -9.76 61.12 22.25
C ASN A 143 -8.82 59.94 21.97
N ALA A 144 -7.75 60.25 21.23
CA ALA A 144 -6.39 59.85 21.59
C ALA A 144 -5.50 61.12 21.71
N GLU A 145 -4.67 61.16 22.75
CA GLU A 145 -3.61 62.15 23.03
C GLU A 145 -2.37 61.33 23.46
N ALA A 146 -1.11 61.69 23.22
CA ALA A 146 -0.45 62.77 22.46
C ALA A 146 0.97 62.22 22.08
N SER A 147 1.99 62.92 21.55
CA SER A 147 2.31 64.36 21.50
C SER A 147 3.33 64.67 20.38
N SER A 148 3.27 65.90 19.83
CA SER A 148 4.39 66.86 19.62
C SER A 148 5.72 66.43 18.93
N GLU A 149 6.43 67.23 18.12
CA GLU A 149 6.29 68.58 17.53
C GLU A 149 7.56 68.85 16.63
N THR A 150 7.73 69.91 15.81
CA THR A 150 6.88 71.06 15.41
C THR A 150 7.05 71.36 13.91
N GLN A 151 6.07 72.10 13.38
CA GLN A 151 5.98 72.74 12.06
C GLN A 151 7.18 73.63 11.64
N VAL A 152 7.29 73.94 10.34
CA VAL A 152 7.09 75.32 9.84
C VAL A 152 6.30 75.28 8.52
N THR A 153 5.32 76.18 8.36
CA THR A 153 4.59 76.42 7.10
C THR A 153 4.81 77.85 6.62
N ALA A 154 4.84 78.07 5.30
CA ALA A 154 4.39 79.32 4.65
C ALA A 154 4.40 79.21 3.11
N SER A 155 3.30 79.58 2.47
CA SER A 155 3.23 79.74 1.01
C SER A 155 3.79 81.10 0.57
N GLN A 156 4.47 81.16 -0.58
CA GLN A 156 4.34 82.34 -1.45
C GLN A 156 4.65 82.06 -2.94
N ARG A 157 4.04 82.87 -3.80
CA ARG A 157 4.16 82.78 -5.27
C ARG A 157 5.50 83.32 -5.76
N VAL A 158 6.15 82.62 -6.69
CA VAL A 158 6.88 83.27 -7.79
C VAL A 158 6.53 82.57 -9.11
N THR A 159 5.56 83.12 -9.85
CA THR A 159 5.38 82.79 -11.27
C THR A 159 6.51 83.42 -12.08
N ARG A 160 7.54 82.64 -12.42
CA ARG A 160 8.54 83.07 -13.41
C ARG A 160 8.58 82.08 -14.57
N ARG A 161 7.90 82.44 -15.67
CA ARG A 161 8.05 81.76 -16.96
C ARG A 161 9.53 81.84 -17.38
N LEU A 162 10.18 80.69 -17.52
CA LEU A 162 11.35 80.55 -18.37
C LEU A 162 10.87 80.14 -19.76
N THR A 163 10.46 81.13 -20.56
CA THR A 163 10.31 80.96 -22.01
C THR A 163 11.70 80.96 -22.65
N GLY A 164 12.37 79.81 -22.60
CA GLY A 164 13.46 79.46 -23.51
C GLY A 164 12.90 78.90 -24.83
N PRO A 165 13.71 78.84 -25.91
CA PRO A 165 13.29 78.25 -27.18
C PRO A 165 13.00 76.75 -27.03
N GLY A 166 12.08 76.24 -27.86
CA GLY A 166 11.54 74.90 -27.70
C GLY A 166 12.56 73.79 -27.96
N TYR A 167 12.75 72.91 -26.98
CA TYR A 167 13.33 71.58 -27.17
C TYR A 167 12.27 70.61 -27.69
N SER A 168 11.87 70.80 -28.94
CA SER A 168 11.24 69.74 -29.75
C SER A 168 12.33 69.08 -30.59
N ASP A 169 13.22 68.35 -29.92
CA ASP A 169 14.49 67.89 -30.48
C ASP A 169 14.67 66.39 -30.28
N SER A 170 13.94 65.60 -31.07
CA SER A 170 14.07 64.14 -31.09
C SER A 170 15.51 63.70 -31.41
N SER A 171 16.24 64.52 -32.19
CA SER A 171 17.66 64.30 -32.53
C SER A 171 18.51 63.97 -31.31
N ASN A 172 18.30 64.65 -30.18
CA ASN A 172 19.06 64.43 -28.95
C ASN A 172 18.65 63.14 -28.22
N ARG A 173 17.37 62.73 -28.27
CA ARG A 173 16.93 61.42 -27.74
C ARG A 173 17.47 60.28 -28.60
N ASP A 174 17.39 60.43 -29.92
CA ASP A 174 17.83 59.44 -30.90
C ASP A 174 19.36 59.21 -30.83
N GLU A 175 20.15 60.29 -30.63
CA GLU A 175 21.59 60.21 -30.38
C GLU A 175 21.92 59.51 -29.05
N LEU A 176 21.20 59.83 -27.96
CA LEU A 176 21.40 59.17 -26.66
C LEU A 176 21.02 57.69 -26.70
N ILE A 177 19.97 57.31 -27.45
CA ILE A 177 19.57 55.90 -27.65
C ILE A 177 20.59 55.13 -28.50
N ALA A 178 21.14 55.77 -29.55
CA ALA A 178 22.19 55.15 -30.36
C ALA A 178 23.47 54.90 -29.54
N GLU A 179 23.89 55.85 -28.71
CA GLU A 179 25.05 55.70 -27.82
C GLU A 179 24.78 54.68 -26.69
N PHE A 180 23.58 54.70 -26.09
CA PHE A 180 23.14 53.69 -25.12
C PHE A 180 23.20 52.27 -25.71
N THR A 181 22.65 52.06 -26.90
CA THR A 181 22.69 50.77 -27.61
C THR A 181 24.15 50.33 -27.84
N ARG A 182 25.00 51.24 -28.33
CA ARG A 182 26.44 50.99 -28.54
C ARG A 182 27.18 50.62 -27.25
N LEU A 183 26.76 51.13 -26.10
CA LEU A 183 27.35 50.80 -24.80
C LEU A 183 26.87 49.45 -24.26
N LEU A 184 25.62 49.05 -24.51
CA LEU A 184 25.15 47.68 -24.24
C LEU A 184 25.89 46.65 -25.09
N ASP A 185 26.05 46.89 -26.40
CA ASP A 185 26.80 46.02 -27.31
C ASP A 185 28.28 45.83 -26.90
N LEU A 186 28.81 46.74 -26.08
CA LEU A 186 30.17 46.69 -25.53
C LEU A 186 30.23 46.20 -24.07
N GLY A 187 29.09 45.91 -23.42
CA GLY A 187 29.03 45.53 -21.99
C GLY A 187 29.43 46.65 -21.03
N HIS A 188 29.25 47.92 -21.41
CA HIS A 188 29.64 49.09 -20.63
C HIS A 188 28.50 49.58 -19.72
N ASP A 189 27.96 48.71 -18.88
CA ASP A 189 26.74 48.94 -18.09
C ASP A 189 26.76 50.24 -17.24
N GLU A 190 27.87 50.55 -16.57
CA GLU A 190 28.02 51.77 -15.75
C GLU A 190 28.04 53.07 -16.58
N GLN A 191 28.24 52.98 -17.90
CA GLN A 191 28.17 54.10 -18.84
C GLN A 191 26.77 54.19 -19.46
N ALA A 192 26.18 53.05 -19.83
CA ALA A 192 24.79 52.94 -20.27
C ALA A 192 23.81 53.49 -19.22
N GLU A 193 24.00 53.13 -17.95
CA GLU A 193 23.16 53.62 -16.84
C GLU A 193 23.17 55.15 -16.71
N LYS A 194 24.33 55.78 -16.91
CA LYS A 194 24.46 57.25 -16.82
C LYS A 194 23.71 57.96 -17.94
N ILE A 195 23.69 57.39 -19.15
CA ILE A 195 22.87 57.89 -20.26
C ILE A 195 21.39 57.73 -19.95
N LEU A 196 20.95 56.57 -19.45
CA LEU A 196 19.55 56.34 -19.11
C LEU A 196 19.06 57.24 -17.97
N ARG A 197 19.86 57.44 -16.91
CA ARG A 197 19.54 58.42 -15.85
C ARG A 197 19.58 59.85 -16.39
N GLN A 198 20.42 60.18 -17.38
CA GLN A 198 20.39 61.49 -18.05
C GLN A 198 19.12 61.69 -18.90
N MET A 199 18.62 60.66 -19.58
CA MET A 199 17.35 60.70 -20.30
C MET A 199 16.18 60.96 -19.33
N LEU A 200 16.13 60.24 -18.21
CA LEU A 200 15.08 60.39 -17.18
C LEU A 200 15.15 61.71 -16.40
N ILE A 201 16.28 62.43 -16.43
CA ILE A 201 16.38 63.82 -15.95
C ILE A 201 15.76 64.80 -16.97
N GLY A 202 15.75 64.45 -18.25
CA GLY A 202 15.09 65.23 -19.32
C GLY A 202 13.58 64.98 -19.40
N ASP A 203 13.15 63.71 -19.31
CA ASP A 203 11.75 63.29 -19.25
C ASP A 203 11.55 62.16 -18.21
N PRO A 204 11.01 62.48 -17.02
CA PRO A 204 10.73 61.48 -15.98
C PRO A 204 9.65 60.44 -16.34
N GLU A 205 8.87 60.64 -17.40
CA GLU A 205 7.86 59.67 -17.89
C GLU A 205 8.33 58.87 -19.11
N ASP A 206 9.64 58.91 -19.45
CA ASP A 206 10.25 58.04 -20.46
C ASP A 206 10.34 56.58 -19.94
N TYR A 207 9.20 55.87 -20.01
CA TYR A 207 9.08 54.48 -19.56
C TYR A 207 9.97 53.50 -20.33
N GLU A 208 10.44 53.85 -21.54
CA GLU A 208 11.40 53.06 -22.32
C GLU A 208 12.80 53.18 -21.69
N ALA A 209 13.25 54.40 -21.41
CA ALA A 209 14.49 54.63 -20.65
C ALA A 209 14.43 54.01 -19.25
N LEU A 210 13.28 54.05 -18.57
CA LEU A 210 13.08 53.42 -17.26
C LEU A 210 13.14 51.87 -17.32
N PHE A 211 12.52 51.26 -18.33
CA PHE A 211 12.57 49.81 -18.57
C PHE A 211 14.01 49.33 -18.81
N HIS A 212 14.77 50.08 -19.61
CA HIS A 212 16.18 49.81 -19.83
C HIS A 212 17.04 50.07 -18.58
N LEU A 213 16.76 51.13 -17.82
CA LEU A 213 17.49 51.44 -16.58
C LEU A 213 17.33 50.34 -15.55
N ALA A 214 16.10 49.86 -15.35
CA ALA A 214 15.82 48.76 -14.44
C ALA A 214 16.62 47.51 -14.80
N ARG A 215 16.69 47.15 -16.09
CA ARG A 215 17.43 45.97 -16.58
C ARG A 215 18.94 46.10 -16.39
N VAL A 216 19.52 47.28 -16.68
CA VAL A 216 20.95 47.54 -16.42
C VAL A 216 21.23 47.48 -14.91
N THR A 217 20.39 48.11 -14.08
CA THR A 217 20.52 48.11 -12.61
C THR A 217 20.45 46.69 -12.04
N PHE A 218 19.51 45.88 -12.51
CA PHE A 218 19.37 44.47 -12.11
C PHE A 218 20.61 43.64 -12.51
N ASN A 219 21.03 43.71 -13.79
CA ASN A 219 22.22 43.00 -14.29
C ASN A 219 23.51 43.35 -13.54
N ARG A 220 23.62 44.56 -12.98
CA ARG A 220 24.73 45.00 -12.12
C ARG A 220 24.69 44.45 -10.69
N GLY A 221 23.72 43.60 -10.35
CA GLY A 221 23.53 43.01 -9.01
C GLY A 221 22.72 43.88 -8.04
N GLN A 222 22.17 45.02 -8.49
CA GLN A 222 21.35 45.91 -7.66
C GLN A 222 19.87 45.50 -7.74
N HIS A 223 19.59 44.24 -7.40
CA HIS A 223 18.31 43.57 -7.72
C HIS A 223 17.07 44.32 -7.20
N ASP A 224 17.06 44.79 -5.95
CA ASP A 224 15.93 45.55 -5.39
C ASP A 224 15.72 46.93 -6.04
N GLU A 225 16.80 47.63 -6.42
CA GLU A 225 16.68 48.91 -7.15
C GLU A 225 16.13 48.65 -8.56
N GLY A 226 16.60 47.60 -9.24
CA GLY A 226 16.05 47.15 -10.52
C GLY A 226 14.57 46.77 -10.41
N LEU A 227 14.18 45.98 -9.41
CA LEU A 227 12.80 45.55 -9.18
C LEU A 227 11.87 46.73 -8.83
N HIS A 228 12.36 47.71 -8.06
CA HIS A 228 11.64 48.96 -7.79
C HIS A 228 11.44 49.79 -9.07
N LEU A 229 12.50 49.97 -9.88
CA LEU A 229 12.46 50.75 -11.11
C LEU A 229 11.53 50.14 -12.18
N ILE A 230 11.54 48.81 -12.36
CA ILE A 230 10.62 48.14 -13.30
C ILE A 230 9.17 48.19 -12.80
N SER A 231 8.95 48.06 -11.48
CA SER A 231 7.61 48.11 -10.87
C SER A 231 6.98 49.51 -10.87
N ALA A 232 7.77 50.56 -11.11
CA ALA A 232 7.28 51.92 -11.28
C ALA A 232 6.62 52.17 -12.66
N ILE A 233 6.80 51.28 -13.64
CA ILE A 233 6.12 51.35 -14.94
C ILE A 233 4.64 50.95 -14.76
N PRO A 234 3.66 51.82 -15.07
CA PRO A 234 2.25 51.50 -14.84
C PRO A 234 1.83 50.25 -15.65
N PRO A 235 1.23 49.21 -15.02
CA PRO A 235 0.80 48.01 -15.73
C PRO A 235 -0.31 48.22 -16.78
N ALA A 236 -0.87 49.44 -16.87
CA ALA A 236 -1.80 49.87 -17.91
C ALA A 236 -1.12 50.60 -19.09
N HIS A 237 0.21 50.77 -19.08
CA HIS A 237 0.94 51.43 -20.17
C HIS A 237 0.86 50.59 -21.47
N PRO A 238 0.39 51.13 -22.62
CA PRO A 238 -0.04 50.33 -23.77
C PRO A 238 1.01 49.41 -24.40
N GLN A 239 2.29 49.74 -24.28
CA GLN A 239 3.39 48.98 -24.90
C GLN A 239 4.28 48.25 -23.88
N LEU A 240 4.52 48.86 -22.71
CA LEU A 240 5.47 48.34 -21.71
C LEU A 240 4.80 47.80 -20.44
N GLY A 241 3.50 48.02 -20.23
CA GLY A 241 2.83 47.63 -18.98
C GLY A 241 2.79 46.11 -18.73
N ILE A 242 2.64 45.29 -19.77
CA ILE A 242 2.73 43.83 -19.67
C ILE A 242 4.21 43.36 -19.66
N PRO A 243 5.10 43.81 -20.58
CA PRO A 243 6.52 43.45 -20.53
C PRO A 243 7.22 43.78 -19.21
N ALA A 244 6.96 44.97 -18.61
CA ALA A 244 7.54 45.35 -17.33
C ALA A 244 7.04 44.46 -16.19
N LEU A 245 5.73 44.14 -16.18
CA LEU A 245 5.13 43.24 -15.19
C LEU A 245 5.65 41.80 -15.32
N GLY A 246 5.91 41.34 -16.56
CA GLY A 246 6.53 40.04 -16.84
C GLY A 246 7.97 39.96 -16.33
N VAL A 247 8.82 40.91 -16.74
CA VAL A 247 10.21 41.00 -16.25
C VAL A 247 10.26 41.11 -14.72
N ALA A 248 9.35 41.88 -14.11
CA ALA A 248 9.24 41.96 -12.65
C ALA A 248 8.83 40.64 -12.00
N ALA A 249 7.98 39.83 -12.65
CA ALA A 249 7.58 38.51 -12.16
C ALA A 249 8.73 37.49 -12.28
N ASP A 250 9.40 37.46 -13.44
CA ASP A 250 10.56 36.60 -13.70
C ASP A 250 11.70 36.91 -12.72
N TRP A 251 11.98 38.20 -12.44
CA TRP A 251 12.95 38.60 -11.42
C TRP A 251 12.51 38.25 -9.99
N CYS A 252 11.22 38.31 -9.65
CA CYS A 252 10.77 37.80 -8.35
C CYS A 252 11.00 36.28 -8.24
N PHE A 253 10.83 35.54 -9.34
CA PHE A 253 11.11 34.11 -9.39
C PHE A 253 12.62 33.81 -9.26
N GLU A 254 13.49 34.57 -9.94
CA GLU A 254 14.96 34.43 -9.85
C GLU A 254 15.54 34.82 -8.48
N LEU A 255 14.76 35.51 -7.64
CA LEU A 255 15.12 35.93 -6.28
C LEU A 255 14.42 35.10 -5.19
N ASP A 256 13.79 33.97 -5.55
CA ASP A 256 12.98 33.10 -4.67
C ASP A 256 11.80 33.83 -3.95
N ARG A 257 11.36 34.99 -4.47
CA ARG A 257 10.23 35.80 -3.95
C ARG A 257 8.92 35.32 -4.57
N PHE A 258 8.57 34.07 -4.33
CA PHE A 258 7.50 33.37 -5.07
C PHE A 258 6.13 34.05 -4.99
N ASP A 259 5.66 34.49 -3.82
CA ASP A 259 4.36 35.18 -3.67
C ASP A 259 4.30 36.52 -4.44
N GLU A 260 5.46 37.13 -4.66
CA GLU A 260 5.60 38.34 -5.48
C GLU A 260 5.66 38.04 -6.98
N ALA A 261 6.13 36.86 -7.38
CA ALA A 261 6.03 36.37 -8.75
C ALA A 261 4.59 35.94 -9.08
N GLU A 262 3.95 35.12 -8.23
CA GLU A 262 2.56 34.65 -8.35
C GLU A 262 1.60 35.81 -8.59
N ARG A 263 1.57 36.80 -7.69
CA ARG A 263 0.68 37.97 -7.81
C ARG A 263 0.89 38.73 -9.11
N ARG A 264 2.12 38.81 -9.63
CA ARG A 264 2.42 39.49 -10.91
C ARG A 264 1.99 38.63 -12.10
N TYR A 265 2.26 37.32 -12.13
CA TYR A 265 1.79 36.42 -13.20
C TYR A 265 0.26 36.33 -13.26
N LEU A 266 -0.43 36.20 -12.11
CA LEU A 266 -1.90 36.24 -12.04
C LEU A 266 -2.46 37.55 -12.58
N GLN A 267 -1.79 38.69 -12.30
CA GLN A 267 -2.17 39.98 -12.86
C GLN A 267 -1.96 40.05 -14.39
N ILE A 268 -0.98 39.36 -14.96
CA ILE A 268 -0.81 39.24 -16.43
C ILE A 268 -1.92 38.37 -17.01
N ALA A 269 -2.13 37.16 -16.47
CA ALA A 269 -3.14 36.21 -16.94
C ALA A 269 -4.55 36.85 -16.95
N LYS A 270 -4.93 37.54 -15.87
CA LYS A 270 -6.21 38.26 -15.75
C LYS A 270 -6.36 39.44 -16.71
N ARG A 271 -5.26 40.01 -17.22
CA ARG A 271 -5.26 41.13 -18.19
C ARG A 271 -5.24 40.66 -19.64
N ASN A 272 -4.57 39.56 -19.94
CA ASN A 272 -4.52 38.98 -21.27
C ASN A 272 -4.43 37.44 -21.21
N PRO A 273 -5.58 36.74 -21.14
CA PRO A 273 -5.64 35.27 -21.10
C PRO A 273 -5.14 34.56 -22.37
N GLN A 274 -4.71 35.29 -23.41
CA GLN A 274 -4.15 34.72 -24.64
C GLN A 274 -2.62 34.57 -24.60
N ILE A 275 -1.96 34.95 -23.49
CA ILE A 275 -0.53 34.74 -23.29
C ILE A 275 -0.34 33.49 -22.41
N SER A 276 0.27 32.45 -22.97
CA SER A 276 0.54 31.17 -22.27
C SER A 276 1.60 31.30 -21.17
N VAL A 277 2.57 32.20 -21.32
CA VAL A 277 3.73 32.38 -20.42
C VAL A 277 3.38 32.48 -18.93
N PRO A 278 2.45 33.34 -18.45
CA PRO A 278 2.06 33.38 -17.04
C PRO A 278 1.47 32.05 -16.55
N PHE A 279 0.62 31.37 -17.34
CA PHE A 279 0.06 30.07 -16.96
C PHE A 279 1.17 29.02 -16.84
N ARG A 280 2.13 28.99 -17.77
CA ARG A 280 3.32 28.13 -17.73
C ARG A 280 4.20 28.37 -16.50
N GLN A 281 4.45 29.62 -16.12
CA GLN A 281 5.25 29.92 -14.93
C GLN A 281 4.48 29.62 -13.63
N LEU A 282 3.17 29.87 -13.58
CA LEU A 282 2.32 29.51 -12.43
C LEU A 282 2.18 27.99 -12.27
N ALA A 283 1.92 27.25 -13.36
CA ALA A 283 1.90 25.78 -13.33
C ALA A 283 3.23 25.22 -12.83
N TYR A 284 4.37 25.73 -13.31
CA TYR A 284 5.69 25.32 -12.82
C TYR A 284 5.91 25.65 -11.34
N LEU A 285 5.47 26.83 -10.87
CA LEU A 285 5.57 27.23 -9.47
C LEU A 285 4.71 26.34 -8.56
N TYR A 286 3.43 26.22 -8.87
CA TYR A 286 2.45 25.51 -8.05
C TYR A 286 2.75 24.01 -7.94
N ASN A 287 3.20 23.37 -9.03
CA ASN A 287 3.66 21.98 -8.98
C ASN A 287 4.80 21.79 -7.96
N ARG A 288 5.78 22.71 -7.94
CA ARG A 288 6.91 22.66 -6.99
C ARG A 288 6.50 22.98 -5.55
N GLN A 289 5.51 23.85 -5.36
CA GLN A 289 4.92 24.15 -4.05
C GLN A 289 3.92 23.07 -3.55
N GLY A 290 3.66 22.00 -4.31
CA GLY A 290 2.67 20.97 -3.95
C GLY A 290 1.20 21.42 -4.10
N ARG A 291 0.95 22.64 -4.59
CA ARG A 291 -0.36 23.27 -4.84
C ARG A 291 -0.99 22.74 -6.12
N ARG A 292 -1.31 21.44 -6.13
CA ARG A 292 -1.59 20.69 -7.35
C ARG A 292 -2.90 21.06 -8.04
N HIS A 293 -3.95 21.39 -7.28
CA HIS A 293 -5.22 21.84 -7.86
C HIS A 293 -5.06 23.12 -8.70
N GLU A 294 -4.35 24.13 -8.18
CA GLU A 294 -4.06 25.35 -8.96
C GLU A 294 -3.09 25.08 -10.12
N ALA A 295 -2.09 24.20 -9.93
CA ALA A 295 -1.18 23.81 -11.01
C ALA A 295 -1.92 23.18 -12.20
N VAL A 296 -2.86 22.28 -11.91
CA VAL A 296 -3.73 21.61 -12.89
C VAL A 296 -4.57 22.61 -13.66
N GLU A 297 -5.20 23.58 -13.01
CA GLU A 297 -5.99 24.60 -13.71
C GLU A 297 -5.11 25.46 -14.63
N MET A 298 -3.89 25.83 -14.20
CA MET A 298 -2.95 26.54 -15.08
C MET A 298 -2.54 25.70 -16.29
N THR A 299 -2.29 24.39 -16.12
CA THR A 299 -2.02 23.47 -17.24
C THR A 299 -3.24 23.31 -18.16
N ARG A 300 -4.47 23.24 -17.62
CA ARG A 300 -5.70 23.19 -18.42
C ARG A 300 -5.84 24.42 -19.33
N GLN A 301 -5.48 25.62 -18.85
CA GLN A 301 -5.42 26.82 -19.69
C GLN A 301 -4.39 26.72 -20.83
N LEU A 302 -3.22 26.08 -20.60
CA LEU A 302 -2.24 25.79 -21.67
C LEU A 302 -2.79 24.82 -22.71
N CYS A 303 -3.52 23.77 -22.30
CA CYS A 303 -4.20 22.82 -23.19
C CYS A 303 -5.29 23.51 -24.04
N LEU A 304 -6.08 24.40 -23.42
CA LEU A 304 -7.07 25.22 -24.11
C LEU A 304 -6.42 26.18 -25.12
N ALA A 305 -5.27 26.78 -24.79
CA ALA A 305 -4.47 27.59 -25.73
C ALA A 305 -3.83 26.74 -26.85
N GLY A 306 -3.45 25.49 -26.55
CA GLY A 306 -2.70 24.60 -27.44
C GLY A 306 -1.20 24.86 -27.47
N ASP A 307 -0.70 25.61 -26.49
CA ASP A 307 0.71 25.86 -26.22
C ASP A 307 1.07 25.14 -24.92
N VAL A 308 1.16 23.82 -25.00
CA VAL A 308 1.52 22.93 -23.88
C VAL A 308 2.59 21.95 -24.33
N THR A 309 3.52 21.64 -23.42
CA THR A 309 4.62 20.69 -23.62
C THR A 309 4.25 19.30 -23.12
N GLN A 310 5.11 18.31 -23.40
CA GLN A 310 4.92 16.96 -22.86
C GLN A 310 5.07 16.91 -21.33
N GLU A 311 6.04 17.64 -20.76
CA GLU A 311 6.23 17.73 -19.31
C GLU A 311 4.98 18.32 -18.63
N GLU A 312 4.35 19.33 -19.25
CA GLU A 312 3.11 19.92 -18.75
C GLU A 312 1.90 18.97 -18.90
N LEU A 313 1.75 18.25 -20.02
CA LEU A 313 0.68 17.24 -20.15
C LEU A 313 0.82 16.09 -19.15
N LEU A 314 2.04 15.73 -18.75
CA LEU A 314 2.27 14.76 -17.68
C LEU A 314 1.74 15.26 -16.32
N THR A 315 1.56 16.57 -16.10
CA THR A 315 0.95 17.11 -14.86
C THR A 315 -0.54 16.77 -14.71
N LEU A 316 -1.15 16.16 -15.71
CA LEU A 316 -2.57 15.81 -15.71
C LEU A 316 -2.83 14.30 -15.64
N VAL A 317 -1.80 13.43 -15.69
CA VAL A 317 -2.02 11.96 -15.67
C VAL A 317 -2.72 11.55 -14.38
N VAL A 318 -2.15 11.95 -13.25
CA VAL A 318 -2.78 11.98 -11.93
C VAL A 318 -2.68 13.42 -11.40
N GLU A 319 -3.82 14.06 -11.20
CA GLU A 319 -3.90 15.48 -10.83
C GLU A 319 -3.47 15.73 -9.39
N SER A 320 -3.66 14.77 -8.49
CA SER A 320 -3.31 14.85 -7.07
C SER A 320 -1.84 14.54 -6.73
N ASP A 321 -1.03 13.99 -7.65
CA ASP A 321 0.35 13.55 -7.40
C ASP A 321 1.44 14.55 -7.85
N ALA A 322 2.56 14.62 -7.13
CA ALA A 322 3.71 15.45 -7.47
C ALA A 322 4.44 14.98 -8.75
N ILE A 323 4.84 15.92 -9.62
CA ILE A 323 5.96 15.69 -10.54
C ILE A 323 7.25 15.93 -9.77
N TYR A 324 8.14 14.95 -9.80
CA TYR A 324 9.48 15.06 -9.25
C TYR A 324 10.53 14.54 -10.25
N TYR A 325 11.74 15.06 -10.10
CA TYR A 325 12.98 14.41 -10.51
C TYR A 325 13.70 14.04 -9.20
N SER A 326 14.69 13.13 -9.19
CA SER A 326 15.57 12.94 -8.02
C SER A 326 16.84 13.81 -8.17
N PRO A 327 17.43 14.40 -7.11
CA PRO A 327 18.59 15.29 -7.24
C PRO A 327 19.83 14.67 -7.90
N GLU A 328 19.90 13.34 -7.98
CA GLU A 328 20.94 12.58 -8.68
C GLU A 328 20.67 12.43 -10.19
N MET A 329 19.44 12.67 -10.67
CA MET A 329 19.10 12.64 -12.10
C MET A 329 19.73 13.83 -12.82
N GLU A 330 20.65 13.56 -13.76
CA GLU A 330 21.14 14.60 -14.67
C GLU A 330 19.97 15.15 -15.51
N ALA A 331 19.62 16.42 -15.29
CA ALA A 331 18.58 17.09 -16.06
C ALA A 331 18.90 17.03 -17.57
N THR A 332 18.02 16.35 -18.31
CA THR A 332 18.15 16.17 -19.76
C THR A 332 18.24 17.51 -20.47
N LYS A 333 19.00 17.57 -21.57
CA LYS A 333 19.54 18.82 -22.13
C LYS A 333 18.47 19.74 -22.76
N GLY A 334 17.74 20.46 -21.92
CA GLY A 334 16.65 21.36 -22.27
C GLY A 334 15.44 21.32 -21.33
N THR A 335 15.37 20.37 -20.40
CA THR A 335 14.24 20.18 -19.46
C THR A 335 14.40 21.03 -18.20
N ARG A 336 13.29 21.31 -17.49
CA ARG A 336 13.29 22.17 -16.29
C ARG A 336 12.81 21.37 -15.06
N PRO A 337 13.71 20.89 -14.18
CA PRO A 337 13.33 19.94 -13.13
C PRO A 337 12.39 20.55 -12.09
N TYR A 338 11.43 19.74 -11.64
CA TYR A 338 10.43 20.08 -10.64
C TYR A 338 10.92 19.69 -9.24
N TRP A 339 11.87 20.45 -8.70
CA TRP A 339 12.31 20.29 -7.30
C TRP A 339 11.25 20.83 -6.33
N PRO A 340 10.86 20.11 -5.27
CA PRO A 340 10.01 20.67 -4.22
C PRO A 340 10.46 22.04 -3.69
N ILE A 341 9.50 22.88 -3.31
CA ILE A 341 9.70 24.14 -2.55
C ILE A 341 8.81 24.08 -1.32
N GLY A 342 9.40 24.30 -0.15
CA GLY A 342 8.69 24.37 1.13
C GLY A 342 8.15 23.03 1.61
N GLU A 343 7.57 23.07 2.79
CA GLU A 343 7.02 21.95 3.55
C GLU A 343 5.90 21.26 2.75
N MET A 344 4.96 22.04 2.18
CA MET A 344 3.88 21.54 1.34
C MET A 344 4.36 20.85 0.05
N GLY A 345 5.40 21.38 -0.61
CA GLY A 345 6.00 20.75 -1.78
C GLY A 345 6.66 19.41 -1.45
N GLN A 346 7.36 19.34 -0.32
CA GLN A 346 7.99 18.13 0.17
C GLN A 346 6.96 17.10 0.67
N ALA A 347 5.87 17.53 1.30
CA ALA A 347 4.78 16.67 1.74
C ALA A 347 3.99 16.09 0.56
N ARG A 348 3.75 16.86 -0.50
CA ARG A 348 3.16 16.35 -1.74
C ARG A 348 4.08 15.33 -2.44
N TYR A 349 5.40 15.47 -2.35
CA TYR A 349 6.34 14.44 -2.79
C TYR A 349 6.24 13.17 -1.94
N LEU A 350 6.17 13.27 -0.60
CA LEU A 350 5.96 12.12 0.29
C LEU A 350 4.64 11.38 0.01
N TRP A 351 3.55 12.11 -0.24
CA TRP A 351 2.25 11.57 -0.65
C TRP A 351 2.34 10.71 -1.93
N THR A 352 3.07 11.17 -2.95
CA THR A 352 3.32 10.42 -4.20
C THR A 352 4.34 9.27 -4.03
N GLN A 353 4.86 9.06 -2.81
CA GLN A 353 5.59 7.86 -2.39
C GLN A 353 4.75 7.02 -1.41
N SER A 354 3.43 7.27 -1.32
CA SER A 354 2.49 6.69 -0.33
C SER A 354 2.84 6.91 1.14
N ARG A 355 3.77 7.83 1.46
CA ARG A 355 4.22 8.10 2.84
C ARG A 355 3.29 9.09 3.53
N TYR A 356 2.01 8.72 3.65
CA TYR A 356 0.93 9.61 4.09
C TYR A 356 1.11 10.15 5.51
N VAL A 357 1.58 9.31 6.45
CA VAL A 357 1.88 9.72 7.84
C VAL A 357 2.89 10.87 7.85
N GLU A 358 4.05 10.68 7.22
CA GLU A 358 5.11 11.70 7.14
C GLU A 358 4.66 12.95 6.36
N ALA A 359 3.79 12.79 5.35
CA ALA A 359 3.21 13.92 4.63
C ALA A 359 2.27 14.76 5.50
N ALA A 360 1.49 14.13 6.39
CA ALA A 360 0.63 14.81 7.35
C ALA A 360 1.48 15.51 8.44
N GLU A 361 2.43 14.81 9.06
CA GLU A 361 3.31 15.37 10.09
C GLU A 361 4.10 16.59 9.62
N LEU A 362 4.52 16.63 8.34
CA LEU A 362 5.32 17.71 7.79
C LEU A 362 4.54 19.03 7.61
N ILE A 363 3.22 18.97 7.46
CA ILE A 363 2.35 20.15 7.26
C ILE A 363 1.47 20.49 8.46
N GLU A 364 1.28 19.56 9.41
CA GLU A 364 0.55 19.79 10.67
C GLU A 364 1.02 21.08 11.40
N PRO A 365 2.32 21.42 11.47
CA PRO A 365 2.77 22.69 12.07
C PRO A 365 2.16 23.95 11.42
N LEU A 366 1.93 23.95 10.10
CA LEU A 366 1.32 25.09 9.39
C LEU A 366 -0.14 25.30 9.81
N LEU A 367 -0.86 24.21 10.14
CA LEU A 367 -2.23 24.25 10.64
C LEU A 367 -2.29 24.56 12.14
N VAL A 368 -1.25 24.19 12.91
CA VAL A 368 -1.09 24.55 14.33
C VAL A 368 -0.80 26.06 14.50
N ASP A 369 0.13 26.60 13.71
CA ASP A 369 0.52 28.02 13.75
C ASP A 369 -0.51 28.95 13.05
N GLY A 370 -1.49 28.37 12.34
CA GLY A 370 -2.53 29.12 11.63
C GLY A 370 -2.02 29.85 10.37
N THR A 371 -0.90 29.41 9.82
CA THR A 371 -0.29 29.95 8.58
C THR A 371 -0.70 29.20 7.32
N ALA A 372 -1.26 27.99 7.45
CA ALA A 372 -1.70 27.18 6.33
C ALA A 372 -2.79 27.87 5.48
N ASN A 373 -2.65 27.80 4.16
CA ASN A 373 -3.66 28.25 3.22
C ASN A 373 -4.72 27.16 2.94
N ALA A 374 -5.81 27.51 2.26
CA ALA A 374 -6.94 26.61 2.05
C ALA A 374 -6.59 25.30 1.28
N SER A 375 -5.56 25.31 0.42
CA SER A 375 -5.08 24.09 -0.26
C SER A 375 -4.27 23.17 0.66
N GLU A 376 -3.49 23.74 1.59
CA GLU A 376 -2.72 23.01 2.60
C GLU A 376 -3.66 22.39 3.65
N ILE A 377 -4.70 23.13 4.06
CA ILE A 377 -5.76 22.61 4.93
C ILE A 377 -6.50 21.46 4.22
N ALA A 378 -6.89 21.61 2.95
CA ALA A 378 -7.56 20.53 2.20
C ALA A 378 -6.68 19.27 2.10
N PHE A 379 -5.40 19.45 1.75
CA PHE A 379 -4.44 18.35 1.60
C PHE A 379 -4.12 17.65 2.93
N TYR A 380 -4.03 18.38 4.05
CA TYR A 380 -3.85 17.74 5.36
C TYR A 380 -5.01 16.82 5.72
N GLY A 381 -6.26 17.20 5.40
CA GLY A 381 -7.43 16.34 5.58
C GLY A 381 -7.27 15.01 4.83
N ALA A 382 -6.89 15.05 3.56
CA ALA A 382 -6.63 13.85 2.79
C ALA A 382 -5.43 13.06 3.35
N ALA A 383 -4.36 13.74 3.77
CA ALA A 383 -3.17 13.10 4.33
C ALA A 383 -3.49 12.32 5.62
N ILE A 384 -4.27 12.88 6.56
CA ILE A 384 -4.69 12.13 7.78
C ILE A 384 -5.67 11.00 7.48
N SER A 385 -6.51 11.13 6.44
CA SER A 385 -7.40 10.06 5.99
C SER A 385 -6.64 8.87 5.37
N GLU A 386 -5.69 9.12 4.46
CA GLU A 386 -4.85 8.04 3.90
C GLU A 386 -3.85 7.49 4.93
N ALA A 387 -3.39 8.32 5.87
CA ALA A 387 -2.58 7.89 7.02
C ALA A 387 -3.39 7.20 8.13
N GLN A 388 -4.71 7.07 7.97
CA GLN A 388 -5.62 6.38 8.90
C GLN A 388 -5.54 6.90 10.36
N THR A 389 -5.28 8.20 10.51
CA THR A 389 -5.21 8.92 11.80
C THR A 389 -6.50 9.71 12.05
N LEU A 390 -7.63 8.99 12.01
CA LEU A 390 -8.97 9.55 12.03
C LEU A 390 -9.32 10.30 13.34
N GLU A 391 -8.60 10.04 14.44
CA GLU A 391 -8.68 10.82 15.68
C GLU A 391 -8.26 12.29 15.50
N LYS A 392 -7.47 12.62 14.46
CA LYS A 392 -7.12 14.00 14.10
C LYS A 392 -8.22 14.68 13.25
N PHE A 393 -9.20 13.95 12.77
CA PHE A 393 -10.23 14.45 11.86
C PHE A 393 -11.14 15.54 12.47
N PRO A 394 -11.61 15.46 13.74
CA PRO A 394 -12.39 16.53 14.35
C PRO A 394 -11.58 17.84 14.44
N TRP A 395 -10.32 17.74 14.87
CA TRP A 395 -9.39 18.87 14.95
C TRP A 395 -9.11 19.51 13.59
N TRP A 396 -9.02 18.71 12.53
CA TRP A 396 -8.94 19.23 11.16
C TRP A 396 -10.23 19.95 10.75
N LEU A 397 -11.39 19.36 11.01
CA LEU A 397 -12.69 19.91 10.61
C LEU A 397 -12.96 21.28 11.25
N GLU A 398 -12.55 21.51 12.51
CA GLU A 398 -12.58 22.83 13.17
C GLU A 398 -11.87 23.95 12.37
N ARG A 399 -10.93 23.59 11.48
CA ARG A 399 -10.08 24.52 10.70
C ARG A 399 -10.54 24.66 9.25
N VAL A 400 -11.56 23.92 8.84
CA VAL A 400 -12.17 24.03 7.50
C VAL A 400 -12.92 25.36 7.38
N THR A 401 -12.68 26.05 6.26
CA THR A 401 -13.46 27.23 5.84
C THR A 401 -14.19 26.93 4.53
N ASP A 402 -15.14 27.77 4.12
CA ASP A 402 -15.83 27.65 2.83
C ASP A 402 -14.86 27.60 1.63
N GLU A 403 -13.69 28.27 1.72
CA GLU A 403 -12.67 28.25 0.67
C GLU A 403 -11.94 26.90 0.54
N VAL A 404 -11.99 26.05 1.57
CA VAL A 404 -11.42 24.68 1.55
C VAL A 404 -12.28 23.74 0.70
N GLN A 405 -13.59 24.03 0.55
CA GLN A 405 -14.56 23.19 -0.15
C GLN A 405 -14.42 23.21 -1.70
N GLN A 406 -13.53 24.04 -2.25
CA GLN A 406 -13.22 24.05 -3.68
C GLN A 406 -12.27 22.90 -4.09
N PHE A 407 -11.43 22.42 -3.16
CA PHE A 407 -10.40 21.41 -3.44
C PHE A 407 -10.95 19.97 -3.42
N PRO A 408 -10.46 19.06 -4.27
CA PRO A 408 -10.87 17.65 -4.24
C PRO A 408 -10.47 16.93 -2.94
N GLU A 409 -9.30 17.26 -2.37
CA GLU A 409 -8.77 16.60 -1.17
C GLU A 409 -9.71 16.70 0.05
N TYR A 410 -10.37 17.85 0.24
CA TYR A 410 -11.38 18.06 1.28
C TYR A 410 -12.55 17.07 1.17
N TRP A 411 -13.06 16.88 -0.05
CA TRP A 411 -14.18 15.98 -0.31
C TRP A 411 -13.79 14.50 -0.24
N SER A 412 -12.55 14.17 -0.63
CA SER A 412 -11.99 12.82 -0.50
C SER A 412 -11.77 12.45 0.98
N ALA A 413 -11.25 13.37 1.79
CA ALA A 413 -11.09 13.19 3.24
C ALA A 413 -12.42 12.90 3.92
N ILE A 414 -13.45 13.74 3.67
CA ILE A 414 -14.79 13.53 4.23
C ILE A 414 -15.42 12.23 3.71
N GLY A 415 -15.32 11.95 2.42
CA GLY A 415 -15.84 10.70 1.85
C GLY A 415 -15.20 9.45 2.47
N THR A 416 -13.91 9.54 2.80
CA THR A 416 -13.15 8.47 3.46
C THR A 416 -13.51 8.33 4.95
N TYR A 417 -13.66 9.45 5.68
CA TYR A 417 -14.12 9.43 7.07
C TYR A 417 -15.55 8.88 7.21
N GLN A 418 -16.47 9.31 6.35
CA GLN A 418 -17.86 8.84 6.36
C GLN A 418 -17.94 7.35 5.98
N LEU A 419 -17.08 6.87 5.07
CA LEU A 419 -16.94 5.44 4.76
C LEU A 419 -16.43 4.62 5.96
N ALA A 420 -15.40 5.11 6.66
CA ALA A 420 -14.86 4.46 7.87
C ALA A 420 -15.82 4.45 9.08
N ASN A 421 -16.88 5.26 9.03
CA ASN A 421 -17.98 5.30 9.99
C ASN A 421 -19.27 4.64 9.45
N ALA A 422 -19.17 3.78 8.42
CA ALA A 422 -20.27 3.04 7.79
C ALA A 422 -21.45 3.90 7.24
N ARG A 423 -21.23 5.21 7.02
CA ARG A 423 -22.22 6.14 6.47
C ARG A 423 -22.08 6.23 4.95
N PHE A 424 -22.39 5.11 4.30
CA PHE A 424 -22.09 4.86 2.89
C PHE A 424 -22.77 5.85 1.92
N ASP A 425 -23.93 6.39 2.26
CA ASP A 425 -24.66 7.39 1.47
C ASP A 425 -23.98 8.77 1.51
N CYS A 426 -23.59 9.24 2.71
CA CYS A 426 -22.79 10.43 2.92
C CYS A 426 -21.42 10.31 2.26
N ALA A 427 -20.82 9.11 2.30
CA ALA A 427 -19.59 8.79 1.59
C ALA A 427 -19.77 8.92 0.07
N VAL A 428 -20.80 8.31 -0.53
CA VAL A 428 -21.10 8.44 -1.96
C VAL A 428 -21.26 9.90 -2.38
N ARG A 429 -21.94 10.72 -1.57
CA ARG A 429 -22.06 12.16 -1.86
C ARG A 429 -20.71 12.85 -1.95
N CYS A 430 -19.86 12.64 -0.95
CA CYS A 430 -18.60 13.38 -0.82
C CYS A 430 -17.54 12.88 -1.81
N LEU A 431 -17.44 11.56 -2.01
CA LEU A 431 -16.56 10.97 -3.03
C LEU A 431 -16.95 11.42 -4.45
N ALA A 432 -18.25 11.59 -4.74
CA ALA A 432 -18.70 12.17 -6.00
C ALA A 432 -18.29 13.65 -6.18
N GLU A 433 -18.31 14.46 -5.11
CA GLU A 433 -17.80 15.84 -5.14
C GLU A 433 -16.27 15.90 -5.34
N ALA A 434 -15.52 14.94 -4.80
CA ALA A 434 -14.08 14.80 -5.05
C ALA A 434 -13.78 14.47 -6.53
N ILE A 435 -14.41 13.41 -7.05
CA ILE A 435 -14.21 12.91 -8.42
C ILE A 435 -14.69 13.91 -9.50
N ARG A 436 -15.61 14.81 -9.14
CA ARG A 436 -16.02 15.96 -9.99
C ARG A 436 -14.93 17.03 -10.12
N ARG A 437 -14.03 17.14 -9.14
CA ARG A 437 -12.94 18.14 -9.07
C ARG A 437 -11.61 17.57 -9.56
N ASP A 438 -11.29 16.33 -9.20
CA ASP A 438 -10.19 15.52 -9.73
C ASP A 438 -10.76 14.32 -10.54
N PRO A 439 -10.88 14.44 -11.87
CA PRO A 439 -11.27 13.34 -12.77
C PRO A 439 -10.40 12.09 -12.70
N THR A 440 -9.22 12.16 -12.08
CA THR A 440 -8.18 11.13 -12.01
C THR A 440 -8.10 10.45 -10.63
N ASP A 441 -8.92 10.85 -9.67
CA ASP A 441 -8.90 10.28 -8.31
C ASP A 441 -9.32 8.80 -8.31
N ILE A 442 -8.31 7.93 -8.39
CA ILE A 442 -8.40 6.48 -8.32
C ILE A 442 -8.85 6.01 -6.93
N ARG A 443 -8.41 6.68 -5.85
CA ARG A 443 -8.71 6.30 -4.46
C ARG A 443 -10.20 6.49 -4.18
N SER A 444 -10.74 7.68 -4.45
CA SER A 444 -12.18 7.94 -4.33
C SER A 444 -13.00 7.11 -5.32
N THR A 445 -12.53 6.91 -6.56
CA THR A 445 -13.21 6.02 -7.53
C THR A 445 -13.32 4.58 -7.02
N ARG A 446 -12.31 4.07 -6.29
CA ARG A 446 -12.36 2.75 -5.67
C ARG A 446 -13.25 2.73 -4.41
N ARG A 447 -13.19 3.76 -3.56
CA ARG A 447 -14.07 3.91 -2.39
C ARG A 447 -15.55 3.99 -2.78
N MET A 448 -15.90 4.53 -3.95
CA MET A 448 -17.26 4.45 -4.50
C MET A 448 -17.71 2.99 -4.75
N VAL A 449 -16.83 2.11 -5.23
CA VAL A 449 -17.15 0.67 -5.41
C VAL A 449 -17.45 0.01 -4.06
N SER A 450 -16.67 0.34 -3.03
CA SER A 450 -16.91 -0.13 -1.65
C SER A 450 -18.25 0.38 -1.11
N ALA A 451 -18.52 1.69 -1.19
CA ALA A 451 -19.75 2.27 -0.68
C ALA A 451 -21.01 1.73 -1.39
N PHE A 452 -21.00 1.60 -2.72
CA PHE A 452 -22.12 0.99 -3.45
C PHE A 452 -22.29 -0.50 -3.18
N ARG A 453 -21.21 -1.24 -2.91
CA ARG A 453 -21.29 -2.64 -2.45
C ARG A 453 -21.97 -2.76 -1.10
N SER A 454 -21.61 -1.91 -0.13
CA SER A 454 -22.25 -1.88 1.19
C SER A 454 -23.71 -1.39 1.15
N LEU A 455 -24.09 -0.61 0.14
CA LEU A 455 -25.48 -0.23 -0.15
C LEU A 455 -26.26 -1.28 -0.96
N GLY A 456 -25.61 -2.36 -1.42
CA GLY A 456 -26.22 -3.43 -2.21
C GLY A 456 -26.54 -3.08 -3.68
N ASP A 457 -26.01 -1.98 -4.21
CA ASP A 457 -26.27 -1.52 -5.58
C ASP A 457 -25.25 -2.13 -6.57
N THR A 458 -25.50 -3.37 -6.98
CA THR A 458 -24.67 -4.12 -7.95
C THR A 458 -24.53 -3.39 -9.29
N ASP A 459 -25.58 -2.71 -9.73
CA ASP A 459 -25.65 -1.97 -11.00
C ASP A 459 -24.67 -0.79 -11.02
N GLN A 460 -24.39 -0.19 -9.84
CA GLN A 460 -23.35 0.82 -9.67
C GLN A 460 -21.96 0.20 -9.45
N VAL A 461 -21.85 -0.89 -8.66
CA VAL A 461 -20.58 -1.60 -8.44
C VAL A 461 -19.89 -1.92 -9.77
N ASP A 462 -20.62 -2.41 -10.76
CA ASP A 462 -20.08 -2.67 -12.12
C ASP A 462 -19.58 -1.39 -12.80
N ARG A 463 -20.38 -0.32 -12.82
CA ARG A 463 -20.07 0.94 -13.53
C ARG A 463 -18.87 1.68 -12.92
N TRP A 464 -18.71 1.58 -11.60
CA TRP A 464 -17.60 2.16 -10.86
C TRP A 464 -16.34 1.27 -10.93
N THR A 465 -16.49 -0.06 -10.96
CA THR A 465 -15.37 -0.98 -11.23
C THR A 465 -14.81 -0.76 -12.64
N GLN A 466 -15.67 -0.65 -13.65
CA GLN A 466 -15.27 -0.29 -15.03
C GLN A 466 -14.64 1.11 -15.12
N ARG A 467 -14.95 2.04 -14.20
CA ARG A 467 -14.28 3.35 -14.10
C ARG A 467 -12.89 3.21 -13.48
N PHE A 468 -12.76 2.43 -12.40
CA PHE A 468 -11.49 2.13 -11.74
C PHE A 468 -10.50 1.46 -12.70
N GLU A 469 -10.90 0.36 -13.36
CA GLU A 469 -10.09 -0.32 -14.38
C GLU A 469 -9.61 0.63 -15.48
N TYR A 470 -10.50 1.49 -15.97
CA TYR A 470 -10.18 2.48 -17.00
C TYR A 470 -9.08 3.45 -16.55
N LEU A 471 -9.13 3.93 -15.30
CA LEU A 471 -8.10 4.81 -14.75
C LEU A 471 -6.76 4.08 -14.59
N ILE A 472 -6.76 2.84 -14.09
CA ILE A 472 -5.54 2.02 -13.98
C ILE A 472 -4.89 1.80 -15.35
N LYS A 473 -5.66 1.36 -16.35
CA LYS A 473 -5.17 1.14 -17.73
C LYS A 473 -4.66 2.43 -18.38
N THR A 474 -5.21 3.59 -18.00
CA THR A 474 -4.72 4.91 -18.43
C THR A 474 -3.39 5.27 -17.77
N LEU A 475 -3.23 4.99 -16.47
CA LEU A 475 -2.01 5.22 -15.71
C LEU A 475 -0.87 4.31 -16.19
N GLU A 476 -1.10 3.01 -16.33
CA GLU A 476 -0.14 2.03 -16.86
C GLU A 476 0.38 2.43 -18.26
N ALA A 477 -0.54 2.78 -19.17
CA ALA A 477 -0.19 3.22 -20.52
C ALA A 477 0.61 4.54 -20.55
N SER A 478 0.55 5.35 -19.49
CA SER A 478 1.36 6.57 -19.37
C SER A 478 2.83 6.26 -19.03
N HIS A 479 3.09 5.27 -18.17
CA HIS A 479 4.46 4.87 -17.81
C HIS A 479 5.20 4.31 -19.02
N THR A 480 4.54 3.49 -19.85
CA THR A 480 5.13 2.95 -21.08
C THR A 480 5.59 4.05 -22.07
N ILE A 481 4.99 5.25 -22.03
CA ILE A 481 5.44 6.40 -22.86
C ILE A 481 6.76 6.99 -22.33
N ILE A 482 6.98 6.94 -21.02
CA ILE A 482 8.19 7.43 -20.35
C ILE A 482 9.36 6.48 -20.62
N ASP A 483 9.14 5.16 -20.47
CA ASP A 483 10.20 4.15 -20.52
C ASP A 483 10.60 3.73 -21.95
N ASP A 484 9.64 3.33 -22.80
CA ASP A 484 9.90 2.77 -24.15
C ASP A 484 10.14 3.86 -25.22
N GLY A 485 10.42 5.10 -24.81
CA GLY A 485 10.79 6.17 -25.74
C GLY A 485 9.69 6.57 -26.73
N SER A 486 8.41 6.51 -26.33
CA SER A 486 7.24 6.95 -27.11
C SER A 486 7.04 6.23 -28.46
N SER A 487 7.04 4.89 -28.46
CA SER A 487 6.65 4.10 -29.64
C SER A 487 5.22 4.43 -30.11
N GLU A 488 5.00 4.44 -31.43
CA GLU A 488 3.80 5.06 -32.03
C GLU A 488 2.47 4.45 -31.55
N GLN A 489 2.46 3.15 -31.28
CA GLN A 489 1.28 2.42 -30.83
C GLN A 489 0.90 2.75 -29.37
N VAL A 490 1.89 2.96 -28.51
CA VAL A 490 1.67 3.25 -27.08
C VAL A 490 1.03 4.63 -26.90
N VAL A 491 1.53 5.65 -27.60
CA VAL A 491 0.94 7.01 -27.56
C VAL A 491 -0.50 7.02 -28.11
N GLU A 492 -0.84 6.11 -29.04
CA GLU A 492 -2.23 5.94 -29.51
C GLU A 492 -3.09 5.13 -28.52
N LYS A 493 -2.60 4.07 -27.86
CA LYS A 493 -3.31 3.37 -26.76
C LYS A 493 -3.71 4.36 -25.67
N PHE A 494 -2.75 5.20 -25.24
CA PHE A 494 -2.98 6.23 -24.21
C PHE A 494 -3.92 7.35 -24.68
N ALA A 495 -3.75 7.89 -25.90
CA ALA A 495 -4.65 8.93 -26.41
C ALA A 495 -6.09 8.44 -26.58
N ALA A 496 -6.29 7.19 -27.02
CA ALA A 496 -7.62 6.59 -27.12
C ALA A 496 -8.29 6.39 -25.76
N LEU A 497 -7.53 6.03 -24.72
CA LEU A 497 -8.01 5.99 -23.34
C LEU A 497 -8.44 7.39 -22.87
N LEU A 498 -7.63 8.43 -23.09
CA LEU A 498 -8.01 9.81 -22.75
C LEU A 498 -9.32 10.25 -23.44
N GLU A 499 -9.57 9.88 -24.70
CA GLU A 499 -10.87 10.11 -25.36
C GLU A 499 -12.02 9.31 -24.73
N GLN A 500 -11.79 8.04 -24.34
CA GLN A 500 -12.77 7.22 -23.61
C GLN A 500 -13.15 7.85 -22.25
N GLY A 501 -12.23 8.57 -21.60
CA GLY A 501 -12.48 9.37 -20.40
C GLY A 501 -12.96 10.81 -20.64
N GLY A 502 -13.24 11.21 -21.89
CA GLY A 502 -13.71 12.56 -22.23
C GLY A 502 -12.64 13.66 -22.20
N ARG A 503 -11.37 13.30 -22.00
CA ARG A 503 -10.19 14.20 -21.95
C ARG A 503 -9.71 14.52 -23.36
N ASN A 504 -10.64 14.91 -24.22
CA ASN A 504 -10.49 14.98 -25.68
C ASN A 504 -9.42 15.99 -26.12
N VAL A 505 -9.29 17.13 -25.43
CA VAL A 505 -8.27 18.12 -25.79
C VAL A 505 -6.86 17.58 -25.55
N GLU A 506 -6.66 16.81 -24.49
CA GLU A 506 -5.37 16.22 -24.11
C GLU A 506 -4.97 15.11 -25.07
N ALA A 507 -5.89 14.21 -25.42
CA ALA A 507 -5.66 13.17 -26.41
C ALA A 507 -5.18 13.73 -27.77
N LEU A 508 -5.79 14.83 -28.23
CA LEU A 508 -5.40 15.52 -29.45
C LEU A 508 -4.00 16.16 -29.33
N LEU A 509 -3.62 16.65 -28.15
CA LEU A 509 -2.30 17.24 -27.88
C LEU A 509 -1.20 16.16 -27.77
N TRP A 510 -1.50 14.99 -27.20
CA TRP A 510 -0.60 13.82 -27.25
C TRP A 510 -0.37 13.33 -28.69
N ARG A 511 -1.42 13.24 -29.51
CA ARG A 511 -1.28 12.96 -30.95
C ARG A 511 -0.51 14.04 -31.71
N TRP A 512 -0.64 15.31 -31.30
CA TRP A 512 0.13 16.43 -31.87
C TRP A 512 1.63 16.32 -31.55
N ILE A 513 1.98 16.01 -30.30
CA ILE A 513 3.38 15.78 -29.89
C ILE A 513 3.96 14.57 -30.63
N ARG A 514 3.18 13.49 -30.82
CA ARG A 514 3.58 12.36 -31.67
C ARG A 514 3.88 12.81 -33.10
N ALA A 515 2.96 13.57 -33.72
CA ALA A 515 3.12 14.09 -35.08
C ALA A 515 4.36 14.99 -35.24
N MET A 516 4.71 15.78 -34.21
CA MET A 516 5.97 16.54 -34.17
C MET A 516 7.20 15.61 -34.09
N ARG A 517 7.20 14.61 -33.21
CA ARG A 517 8.30 13.64 -33.06
C ARG A 517 8.54 12.82 -34.34
N THR A 518 7.48 12.41 -35.04
CA THR A 518 7.57 11.59 -36.26
C THR A 518 7.80 12.40 -37.55
N ASN A 519 7.82 13.74 -37.48
CA ASN A 519 7.85 14.63 -38.65
C ASN A 519 6.69 14.32 -39.62
N ALA A 520 5.47 14.25 -39.10
CA ALA A 520 4.25 14.02 -39.87
C ALA A 520 4.01 15.11 -40.93
N ASP A 521 3.11 14.81 -41.87
CA ASP A 521 2.79 15.74 -42.96
C ASP A 521 1.89 16.92 -42.52
N GLN A 522 1.92 17.98 -43.32
CA GLN A 522 1.10 19.17 -43.11
C GLN A 522 -0.40 18.85 -42.99
N GLN A 523 -0.89 17.85 -43.73
CA GLN A 523 -2.29 17.42 -43.70
C GLN A 523 -2.68 16.80 -42.35
N THR A 524 -1.76 16.11 -41.66
CA THR A 524 -1.96 15.60 -40.31
C THR A 524 -2.12 16.73 -39.29
N PHE A 525 -1.27 17.76 -39.35
CA PHE A 525 -1.40 18.93 -38.46
C PHE A 525 -2.68 19.73 -38.72
N GLU A 526 -3.07 19.93 -40.00
CA GLU A 526 -4.33 20.58 -40.36
C GLU A 526 -5.55 19.79 -39.85
N ARG A 527 -5.53 18.46 -39.94
CA ARG A 527 -6.56 17.59 -39.39
C ARG A 527 -6.65 17.71 -37.85
N LEU A 528 -5.54 17.59 -37.13
CA LEU A 528 -5.53 17.68 -35.67
C LEU A 528 -5.97 19.08 -35.19
N SER A 529 -5.55 20.14 -35.88
CA SER A 529 -6.00 21.50 -35.59
C SER A 529 -7.51 21.67 -35.81
N ALA A 530 -8.07 21.09 -36.88
CA ALA A 530 -9.51 21.13 -37.14
C ALA A 530 -10.31 20.34 -36.08
N GLN A 531 -9.82 19.17 -35.67
CA GLN A 531 -10.43 18.38 -34.60
C GLN A 531 -10.44 19.13 -33.27
N ARG A 532 -9.32 19.76 -32.87
CA ARG A 532 -9.25 20.57 -31.63
C ARG A 532 -10.20 21.77 -31.68
N VAL A 533 -10.33 22.45 -32.83
CA VAL A 533 -11.27 23.58 -33.00
C VAL A 533 -12.74 23.14 -32.94
N ALA A 534 -13.06 21.90 -33.34
CA ALA A 534 -14.41 21.34 -33.16
C ALA A 534 -14.69 21.05 -31.68
N VAL A 535 -13.80 20.29 -31.01
CA VAL A 535 -13.90 19.94 -29.58
C VAL A 535 -14.05 21.18 -28.70
N LEU A 536 -13.25 22.23 -28.93
CA LEU A 536 -13.34 23.50 -28.19
C LEU A 536 -14.63 24.29 -28.47
N ARG A 537 -15.25 24.14 -29.65
CA ARG A 537 -16.52 24.80 -30.01
C ARG A 537 -17.71 24.10 -29.39
N GLU A 538 -17.66 22.77 -29.28
CA GLU A 538 -18.74 21.94 -28.76
C GLU A 538 -18.77 21.93 -27.22
N GLY A 539 -17.69 22.38 -26.56
CA GLY A 539 -17.54 22.38 -25.10
C GLY A 539 -16.89 21.11 -24.55
N ASN A 540 -16.71 20.10 -25.39
CA ASN A 540 -16.29 18.73 -25.05
C ASN A 540 -14.78 18.58 -24.79
N ALA A 541 -14.09 19.64 -24.34
CA ALA A 541 -12.64 19.65 -24.17
C ALA A 541 -12.15 18.74 -23.04
N PHE A 542 -12.91 18.74 -21.95
CA PHE A 542 -12.74 17.95 -20.73
C PHE A 542 -14.09 17.26 -20.42
N PRO A 543 -14.12 16.17 -19.63
CA PRO A 543 -15.36 15.45 -19.34
C PRO A 543 -16.36 16.28 -18.51
N ASP A 544 -17.65 16.08 -18.76
CA ASP A 544 -18.72 16.66 -17.95
C ASP A 544 -19.04 15.83 -16.70
N ALA A 545 -19.82 16.42 -15.78
CA ALA A 545 -20.17 15.77 -14.52
C ALA A 545 -21.01 14.48 -14.67
N SER A 546 -21.80 14.34 -15.75
CA SER A 546 -22.57 13.11 -16.01
C SER A 546 -21.64 11.97 -16.42
N MET A 547 -20.67 12.27 -17.29
CA MET A 547 -19.65 11.32 -17.73
C MET A 547 -18.72 10.89 -16.60
N LEU A 548 -18.28 11.84 -15.76
CA LEU A 548 -17.44 11.55 -14.59
C LEU A 548 -18.15 10.64 -13.59
N LEU A 549 -19.41 10.95 -13.28
CA LEU A 549 -20.18 10.35 -12.19
C LEU A 549 -21.10 9.21 -12.65
N ARG A 550 -20.86 8.62 -13.84
CA ARG A 550 -21.60 7.45 -14.37
C ARG A 550 -23.14 7.62 -14.36
N SER A 551 -23.61 8.85 -14.54
CA SER A 551 -25.02 9.24 -14.46
C SER A 551 -25.71 8.99 -13.09
N ILE A 552 -24.98 8.96 -11.96
CA ILE A 552 -25.63 9.04 -10.64
C ILE A 552 -26.16 10.45 -10.39
N ASP A 553 -27.34 10.55 -9.76
CA ASP A 553 -27.84 11.81 -9.24
C ASP A 553 -27.33 12.00 -7.81
N VAL A 554 -26.36 12.92 -7.62
CA VAL A 554 -25.75 13.16 -6.32
C VAL A 554 -26.70 13.81 -5.32
N ASP A 555 -27.77 14.47 -5.78
CA ASP A 555 -28.72 15.17 -4.91
C ASP A 555 -29.74 14.22 -4.26
N LEU A 556 -29.66 12.92 -4.59
CA LEU A 556 -30.29 11.82 -3.83
C LEU A 556 -29.50 11.41 -2.58
N PHE A 557 -28.22 11.79 -2.49
CA PHE A 557 -27.33 11.41 -1.39
C PHE A 557 -27.09 12.63 -0.46
N PRO A 558 -27.23 12.49 0.86
CA PRO A 558 -27.12 13.60 1.79
C PRO A 558 -25.66 14.07 1.96
N LEU A 559 -25.51 15.34 2.37
CA LEU A 559 -24.28 15.84 2.97
C LEU A 559 -24.27 15.49 4.46
N PRO A 560 -23.09 15.21 5.06
CA PRO A 560 -22.97 14.84 6.46
C PRO A 560 -23.43 15.97 7.41
N GLN A 561 -23.96 15.60 8.58
CA GLN A 561 -24.47 16.52 9.59
C GLN A 561 -23.67 16.40 10.88
N TRP A 562 -22.58 17.17 10.94
CA TRP A 562 -21.53 17.10 11.96
C TRP A 562 -21.98 17.21 13.43
N GLU A 563 -23.20 17.66 13.70
CA GLU A 563 -23.77 17.76 15.05
C GLU A 563 -24.05 16.36 15.67
N ASP A 564 -24.18 15.31 14.85
CA ASP A 564 -24.40 13.91 15.26
C ASP A 564 -23.13 13.01 15.06
N ASP A 565 -21.97 13.59 14.70
CA ASP A 565 -20.79 12.83 14.21
C ASP A 565 -19.64 12.74 15.22
N PHE A 566 -19.71 13.46 16.33
CA PHE A 566 -18.62 13.58 17.31
C PHE A 566 -19.13 13.45 18.74
N ASP A 567 -19.06 12.25 19.33
CA ASP A 567 -19.21 12.13 20.79
C ASP A 567 -17.94 12.66 21.46
N MET A 568 -18.00 13.92 21.90
CA MET A 568 -16.92 14.62 22.61
C MET A 568 -16.56 14.01 23.98
N ASN A 569 -17.22 12.91 24.40
CA ASN A 569 -16.85 12.12 25.57
C ASN A 569 -15.99 10.89 25.23
N ASP A 570 -15.79 10.54 23.96
CA ASP A 570 -14.94 9.41 23.59
C ASP A 570 -13.46 9.73 23.90
N THR A 571 -13.01 9.15 24.99
CA THR A 571 -11.65 9.27 25.52
C THR A 571 -10.85 7.98 25.34
N SER A 572 -11.34 7.03 24.54
CA SER A 572 -10.68 5.75 24.21
C SER A 572 -9.21 5.92 23.80
N ALA A 573 -8.93 6.90 22.94
CA ALA A 573 -7.59 7.22 22.45
C ALA A 573 -6.59 7.68 23.54
N SER A 574 -7.02 7.93 24.79
CA SER A 574 -6.20 8.60 25.82
C SER A 574 -5.34 7.67 26.70
N SER A 575 -5.45 6.33 26.56
CA SER A 575 -4.77 5.37 27.45
C SER A 575 -3.77 4.40 26.78
N ARG A 576 -3.52 4.50 25.47
CA ARG A 576 -2.58 3.59 24.78
C ARG A 576 -1.16 3.65 25.35
N VAL A 577 -0.57 2.47 25.60
CA VAL A 577 0.75 2.31 26.24
C VAL A 577 1.86 2.39 25.19
N VAL A 578 2.46 3.57 25.02
CA VAL A 578 3.56 3.76 24.04
C VAL A 578 4.87 3.16 24.56
N VAL A 579 5.34 2.08 23.93
CA VAL A 579 6.53 1.29 24.30
C VAL A 579 7.81 1.97 23.83
N LYS A 580 8.41 2.81 24.70
CA LYS A 580 9.56 3.69 24.37
C LYS A 580 10.91 3.00 24.22
N HIS A 581 11.03 1.77 24.70
CA HIS A 581 12.23 0.93 24.58
C HIS A 581 11.75 -0.49 24.38
N VAL A 582 12.46 -1.23 23.54
CA VAL A 582 12.36 -2.68 23.41
C VAL A 582 13.75 -3.25 23.59
N GLU A 583 13.79 -4.45 24.16
CA GLU A 583 14.98 -5.28 24.30
C GLU A 583 15.59 -5.60 22.92
N THR A 584 16.87 -5.94 22.87
CA THR A 584 17.49 -6.45 21.64
C THR A 584 17.14 -7.94 21.51
N PRO A 585 16.40 -8.36 20.47
CA PRO A 585 16.03 -9.76 20.29
C PRO A 585 17.27 -10.60 19.98
N VAL A 586 17.37 -11.75 20.65
CA VAL A 586 18.45 -12.73 20.44
C VAL A 586 17.81 -14.08 20.17
N PHE A 587 18.19 -14.75 19.08
CA PHE A 587 17.67 -16.07 18.72
C PHE A 587 18.79 -16.96 18.17
N GLU A 588 18.67 -18.29 18.31
CA GLU A 588 19.61 -19.25 17.74
C GLU A 588 18.86 -20.43 17.09
N ASN A 589 19.17 -20.78 15.84
CA ASN A 589 18.64 -21.99 15.21
C ASN A 589 19.39 -23.23 15.73
N VAL A 590 18.71 -24.05 16.53
CA VAL A 590 19.28 -25.24 17.18
C VAL A 590 18.93 -26.57 16.50
N ALA A 591 18.20 -26.57 15.37
CA ALA A 591 17.61 -27.78 14.79
C ALA A 591 18.64 -28.93 14.56
N GLU A 592 19.78 -28.65 13.91
CA GLU A 592 20.83 -29.66 13.69
C GLU A 592 21.42 -30.18 15.01
N SER A 593 21.67 -29.30 15.98
CA SER A 593 22.19 -29.71 17.30
C SER A 593 21.18 -30.47 18.16
N ALA A 594 19.88 -30.19 17.99
CA ALA A 594 18.78 -30.88 18.64
C ALA A 594 18.37 -32.19 17.92
N CYS A 595 19.14 -32.63 16.91
CA CYS A 595 18.90 -33.83 16.10
C CYS A 595 17.65 -33.81 15.20
N VAL A 596 17.05 -32.64 14.93
CA VAL A 596 15.95 -32.50 13.97
C VAL A 596 16.53 -32.23 12.58
N THR A 597 16.33 -33.16 11.64
CA THR A 597 16.91 -33.08 10.29
C THR A 597 15.86 -33.19 9.19
N HIS A 598 14.63 -32.73 9.46
CA HIS A 598 13.56 -32.70 8.46
C HIS A 598 13.85 -31.66 7.37
N THR A 599 13.31 -31.89 6.17
CA THR A 599 13.42 -30.98 5.02
C THR A 599 12.20 -31.20 4.14
N TYR A 600 11.38 -30.17 3.94
CA TYR A 600 10.23 -30.30 3.04
C TYR A 600 10.70 -30.27 1.59
N ARG A 601 10.43 -31.32 0.81
CA ARG A 601 10.67 -31.33 -0.64
C ARG A 601 9.36 -31.18 -1.37
N VAL A 602 9.33 -30.28 -2.35
CA VAL A 602 8.14 -30.03 -3.17
C VAL A 602 7.93 -31.05 -4.30
N ASP A 603 8.89 -31.93 -4.54
CA ASP A 603 9.01 -32.83 -5.70
C ASP A 603 10.00 -33.96 -5.35
N VAL A 604 10.22 -34.94 -6.24
CA VAL A 604 11.23 -36.01 -6.01
C VAL A 604 12.67 -35.56 -6.25
N ASP A 605 12.86 -34.55 -7.10
CA ASP A 605 14.13 -33.89 -7.42
C ASP A 605 14.09 -32.43 -6.91
N ASP A 606 15.23 -31.88 -6.46
CA ASP A 606 15.30 -30.49 -5.97
C ASP A 606 14.89 -29.48 -7.06
N ARG A 607 13.93 -28.59 -6.74
CA ARG A 607 13.30 -27.67 -7.69
C ARG A 607 13.42 -26.21 -7.24
N GLU A 608 14.19 -25.42 -7.98
CA GLU A 608 14.43 -23.98 -7.74
C GLU A 608 13.59 -23.03 -8.63
N SER A 609 12.72 -23.57 -9.49
CA SER A 609 11.80 -22.80 -10.36
C SER A 609 10.77 -23.69 -11.06
N GLY A 610 9.73 -23.08 -11.62
CA GLY A 610 8.73 -23.72 -12.48
C GLY A 610 7.74 -24.57 -11.69
N PHE A 611 7.27 -24.05 -10.56
CA PHE A 611 6.42 -24.77 -9.61
C PHE A 611 5.01 -25.01 -10.18
N ALA A 612 4.45 -26.19 -9.96
CA ALA A 612 3.00 -26.39 -10.09
C ALA A 612 2.29 -25.75 -8.89
N ILE A 613 0.99 -25.43 -8.97
CA ILE A 613 0.37 -24.59 -7.93
C ILE A 613 0.39 -25.23 -6.53
N TYR A 614 0.24 -26.55 -6.41
CA TYR A 614 0.37 -27.25 -5.14
C TYR A 614 1.79 -27.28 -4.56
N GLN A 615 2.81 -27.00 -5.38
CA GLN A 615 4.22 -27.02 -4.97
C GLN A 615 4.68 -25.68 -4.35
N THR A 616 3.81 -24.68 -4.24
CA THR A 616 4.18 -23.35 -3.73
C THR A 616 3.97 -23.19 -2.23
N PHE A 617 3.06 -23.98 -1.62
CA PHE A 617 2.59 -23.82 -0.24
C PHE A 617 3.51 -24.42 0.83
N GLY A 618 4.18 -25.53 0.52
CA GLY A 618 5.06 -26.22 1.45
C GLY A 618 4.34 -27.10 2.48
N GLY A 619 5.09 -27.53 3.49
CA GLY A 619 4.60 -28.42 4.53
C GLY A 619 4.37 -27.73 5.86
N GLY A 620 3.27 -28.09 6.50
CA GLY A 620 2.89 -27.68 7.84
C GLY A 620 3.75 -28.27 8.96
N VAL A 621 3.56 -27.69 10.14
CA VAL A 621 4.13 -28.17 11.41
C VAL A 621 3.06 -28.13 12.50
N ALA A 622 2.93 -29.19 13.27
CA ALA A 622 2.07 -29.21 14.46
C ALA A 622 2.92 -29.44 15.71
N VAL A 623 2.77 -28.53 16.67
CA VAL A 623 3.24 -28.68 18.06
C VAL A 623 2.17 -29.49 18.82
N ILE A 624 2.59 -30.52 19.54
CA ILE A 624 1.70 -31.46 20.26
C ILE A 624 2.45 -32.11 21.43
N ASP A 625 1.83 -32.34 22.58
CA ASP A 625 2.37 -33.22 23.65
C ASP A 625 1.62 -34.55 23.56
N PHE A 626 2.12 -35.49 22.75
CA PHE A 626 1.30 -36.64 22.31
C PHE A 626 1.24 -37.79 23.31
N ASP A 627 2.15 -37.85 24.29
CA ASP A 627 2.12 -38.85 25.37
C ASP A 627 2.04 -38.26 26.79
N LEU A 628 1.74 -36.96 26.90
CA LEU A 628 1.46 -36.21 28.12
C LEU A 628 2.63 -36.21 29.12
N ASP A 629 3.86 -36.05 28.61
CA ASP A 629 5.07 -35.94 29.44
C ASP A 629 5.40 -34.50 29.87
N GLY A 630 4.73 -33.51 29.26
CA GLY A 630 4.86 -32.09 29.54
C GLY A 630 5.80 -31.34 28.59
N LEU A 631 6.54 -32.05 27.72
CA LEU A 631 7.37 -31.45 26.67
C LEU A 631 6.61 -31.38 25.33
N PRO A 632 6.78 -30.31 24.54
CA PRO A 632 6.15 -30.17 23.24
C PRO A 632 6.95 -30.94 22.18
N ASP A 633 6.32 -31.92 21.55
CA ASP A 633 6.80 -32.68 20.39
C ASP A 633 6.44 -31.97 19.08
N LEU A 634 7.07 -32.40 17.97
CA LEU A 634 6.95 -31.75 16.66
C LEU A 634 6.60 -32.75 15.56
N TYR A 635 5.48 -32.52 14.89
CA TYR A 635 5.08 -33.19 13.65
C TYR A 635 5.37 -32.30 12.44
N PHE A 636 5.89 -32.87 11.34
CA PHE A 636 6.16 -32.15 10.10
C PHE A 636 5.62 -32.91 8.87
N ALA A 637 4.90 -32.18 8.01
CA ALA A 637 4.45 -32.65 6.70
C ALA A 637 5.60 -32.87 5.69
N GLN A 638 5.34 -33.61 4.62
CA GLN A 638 6.24 -33.89 3.50
C GLN A 638 5.48 -33.92 2.16
N GLY A 639 6.12 -33.44 1.09
CA GLY A 639 5.58 -33.47 -0.27
C GLY A 639 6.16 -34.61 -1.09
N ALA A 640 7.45 -34.50 -1.42
CA ALA A 640 8.36 -35.50 -1.98
C ALA A 640 7.82 -36.46 -3.08
N ALA A 641 6.84 -36.04 -3.89
CA ALA A 641 6.20 -36.88 -4.92
C ALA A 641 6.19 -36.23 -6.32
N GLU A 642 6.14 -37.06 -7.38
CA GLU A 642 6.15 -36.60 -8.79
C GLU A 642 4.84 -35.92 -9.23
N SER A 643 3.72 -36.23 -8.57
CA SER A 643 2.40 -35.64 -8.84
C SER A 643 1.45 -35.78 -7.64
N PRO A 644 0.30 -35.09 -7.62
CA PRO A 644 -0.76 -35.21 -6.60
C PRO A 644 -1.44 -36.60 -6.48
N GLN A 645 -0.90 -37.63 -7.14
CA GLN A 645 -1.42 -39.00 -7.16
C GLN A 645 -0.32 -40.06 -7.02
N ALA A 646 0.93 -39.64 -6.81
CA ALA A 646 2.05 -40.53 -6.53
C ALA A 646 2.28 -40.63 -5.01
N SER A 647 2.75 -41.79 -4.53
CA SER A 647 3.32 -41.85 -3.19
C SER A 647 4.61 -41.02 -3.15
N ALA A 648 4.81 -40.30 -2.06
CA ALA A 648 6.05 -39.60 -1.75
C ALA A 648 7.22 -40.59 -1.55
N ILE A 649 8.45 -40.17 -1.86
CA ILE A 649 9.66 -40.99 -1.64
C ILE A 649 10.15 -40.95 -0.19
N GLU A 650 9.68 -39.97 0.58
CA GLU A 650 9.93 -39.75 2.00
C GLU A 650 8.57 -39.49 2.68
N SER A 651 8.46 -39.88 3.94
CA SER A 651 7.22 -39.79 4.74
C SER A 651 7.17 -38.46 5.49
N ASP A 652 5.99 -38.09 5.97
CA ASP A 652 5.85 -37.15 7.10
C ASP A 652 6.66 -37.65 8.32
N ALA A 653 7.03 -36.74 9.23
CA ALA A 653 7.96 -37.04 10.32
C ALA A 653 7.45 -36.56 11.68
N MET A 654 7.55 -37.44 12.68
CA MET A 654 7.23 -37.16 14.08
C MET A 654 8.48 -37.24 14.96
N TYR A 655 8.80 -36.13 15.64
CA TYR A 655 9.97 -35.98 16.51
C TYR A 655 9.52 -35.81 17.96
N ARG A 656 9.92 -36.75 18.83
CA ARG A 656 9.65 -36.62 20.27
C ARG A 656 10.72 -35.76 20.94
N ASN A 657 10.31 -34.79 21.74
CA ASN A 657 11.15 -33.97 22.59
C ASN A 657 11.67 -34.80 23.78
N LEU A 658 12.96 -34.69 24.07
CA LEU A 658 13.67 -35.43 25.13
C LEU A 658 14.60 -34.51 25.93
N SER A 659 14.40 -33.20 25.81
CA SER A 659 15.28 -32.12 26.30
C SER A 659 15.35 -32.08 27.82
N ARG A 660 16.47 -31.58 28.38
CA ARG A 660 16.78 -31.68 29.83
C ARG A 660 17.48 -30.44 30.38
N GLY A 661 16.70 -29.39 30.63
CA GLY A 661 17.25 -28.04 30.78
C GLY A 661 17.92 -27.63 29.47
N ASP A 662 19.03 -26.92 29.57
CA ASP A 662 19.77 -26.32 28.44
C ASP A 662 20.24 -27.30 27.33
N GLU A 663 20.08 -28.63 27.51
CA GLU A 663 20.37 -29.64 26.47
C GLU A 663 19.09 -29.98 25.67
N MET A 664 18.83 -29.20 24.62
CA MET A 664 17.78 -29.46 23.63
C MET A 664 18.08 -30.73 22.81
N ARG A 665 17.10 -31.64 22.71
CA ARG A 665 17.18 -32.84 21.86
C ARG A 665 15.80 -33.42 21.53
N PHE A 666 15.68 -33.89 20.29
CA PHE A 666 14.60 -34.75 19.82
C PHE A 666 15.14 -36.12 19.37
N ASP A 667 14.27 -37.13 19.35
CA ASP A 667 14.47 -38.41 18.63
C ASP A 667 13.32 -38.61 17.61
N ASP A 668 13.62 -39.07 16.39
CA ASP A 668 12.62 -39.48 15.39
C ASP A 668 11.85 -40.72 15.88
N VAL A 669 10.54 -40.56 16.08
CA VAL A 669 9.62 -41.60 16.56
C VAL A 669 8.58 -42.02 15.52
N THR A 670 8.60 -41.47 14.31
CA THR A 670 7.64 -41.66 13.20
C THR A 670 7.21 -43.12 12.99
N ARG A 671 8.16 -44.06 13.04
CA ARG A 671 7.92 -45.49 12.82
C ARG A 671 7.42 -46.26 14.05
N SER A 672 7.60 -45.68 15.23
CA SER A 672 7.09 -46.21 16.50
C SER A 672 5.67 -45.73 16.80
N THR A 673 5.35 -44.48 16.45
CA THR A 673 3.99 -43.92 16.56
C THR A 673 3.03 -44.49 15.52
N GLY A 674 3.55 -44.99 14.39
CA GLY A 674 2.74 -45.50 13.28
C GLY A 674 2.27 -44.41 12.31
N LEU A 675 2.68 -43.16 12.53
CA LEU A 675 2.44 -41.99 11.68
C LEU A 675 3.28 -42.06 10.38
N ILE A 676 3.03 -43.07 9.55
CA ILE A 676 3.62 -43.21 8.23
C ILE A 676 2.58 -42.74 7.20
N GLU A 677 2.62 -41.46 6.87
CA GLU A 677 1.90 -40.86 5.74
C GLU A 677 2.85 -40.81 4.53
N ASP A 678 2.40 -41.33 3.38
CA ASP A 678 3.15 -41.46 2.12
C ASP A 678 2.47 -40.72 0.95
N ARG A 679 1.50 -39.85 1.23
CA ARG A 679 0.92 -38.88 0.30
C ARG A 679 1.74 -37.59 0.24
N TYR A 680 1.25 -36.61 -0.50
CA TYR A 680 1.80 -35.26 -0.56
C TYR A 680 1.00 -34.39 0.40
N THR A 681 1.55 -34.18 1.58
CA THR A 681 0.92 -33.46 2.68
C THR A 681 1.21 -31.96 2.61
N LEU A 682 0.21 -31.16 2.97
CA LEU A 682 0.28 -29.71 3.02
C LEU A 682 0.07 -29.21 4.46
N GLY A 683 -1.16 -29.17 4.96
CA GLY A 683 -1.44 -28.72 6.33
C GLY A 683 -1.57 -29.86 7.34
N VAL A 684 -1.36 -29.50 8.60
CA VAL A 684 -1.55 -30.39 9.75
C VAL A 684 -2.07 -29.58 10.95
N THR A 685 -2.90 -30.21 11.78
CA THR A 685 -3.35 -29.63 13.05
C THR A 685 -3.50 -30.71 14.14
N ALA A 686 -3.66 -30.28 15.40
CA ALA A 686 -3.79 -31.16 16.56
C ALA A 686 -4.88 -30.70 17.53
N GLY A 687 -5.55 -31.64 18.21
CA GLY A 687 -6.61 -31.38 19.17
C GLY A 687 -7.32 -32.66 19.61
N ASP A 688 -7.95 -32.67 20.78
CA ASP A 688 -8.65 -33.86 21.32
C ASP A 688 -10.05 -34.05 20.66
N TRP A 689 -10.09 -34.49 19.40
CA TRP A 689 -11.34 -34.65 18.65
C TRP A 689 -12.29 -35.68 19.30
N ASN A 690 -11.74 -36.76 19.84
CA ASN A 690 -12.52 -37.84 20.43
C ASN A 690 -12.92 -37.60 21.91
N GLN A 691 -12.38 -36.54 22.53
CA GLN A 691 -12.61 -36.11 23.91
C GLN A 691 -12.12 -37.08 25.00
N ASP A 692 -11.09 -37.91 24.76
CA ASP A 692 -10.54 -38.83 25.78
C ASP A 692 -9.40 -38.26 26.64
N GLY A 693 -8.79 -37.15 26.22
CA GLY A 693 -7.68 -36.49 26.91
C GLY A 693 -6.32 -36.57 26.20
N PHE A 694 -6.22 -37.27 25.07
CA PHE A 694 -5.03 -37.27 24.22
C PHE A 694 -5.30 -36.50 22.91
N SER A 695 -4.41 -35.58 22.53
CA SER A 695 -4.56 -34.86 21.27
C SER A 695 -4.40 -35.82 20.08
N ASP A 696 -5.40 -35.80 19.19
CA ASP A 696 -5.39 -36.42 17.87
C ASP A 696 -4.66 -35.50 16.86
N LEU A 697 -4.36 -36.01 15.67
CA LEU A 697 -3.79 -35.25 14.55
C LEU A 697 -4.72 -35.29 13.33
N VAL A 698 -4.90 -34.16 12.63
CA VAL A 698 -5.58 -34.14 11.33
C VAL A 698 -4.64 -33.61 10.25
N ILE A 699 -4.62 -34.28 9.10
CA ILE A 699 -3.67 -34.11 8.02
C ILE A 699 -4.40 -33.82 6.70
N ALA A 700 -4.06 -32.68 6.08
CA ALA A 700 -4.52 -32.28 4.76
C ALA A 700 -3.56 -32.75 3.67
N ASN A 701 -4.08 -33.54 2.74
CA ASN A 701 -3.35 -34.21 1.66
C ASN A 701 -3.86 -33.75 0.29
N LEU A 702 -3.00 -33.89 -0.72
CA LEU A 702 -3.46 -34.06 -2.09
C LEU A 702 -4.09 -35.44 -2.27
N GLY A 703 -5.42 -35.52 -2.12
CA GLY A 703 -6.18 -36.77 -2.20
C GLY A 703 -7.01 -36.98 -0.93
N PRO A 704 -7.03 -38.20 -0.35
CA PRO A 704 -7.78 -38.45 0.87
C PRO A 704 -7.11 -37.84 2.11
N ASP A 705 -7.88 -37.10 2.88
CA ASP A 705 -7.51 -36.46 4.14
C ASP A 705 -7.75 -37.41 5.33
N TYR A 706 -6.98 -37.26 6.40
CA TYR A 706 -6.96 -38.22 7.51
C TYR A 706 -6.99 -37.58 8.89
N LEU A 707 -7.84 -38.13 9.75
CA LEU A 707 -7.77 -38.02 11.21
C LEU A 707 -6.96 -39.23 11.73
N TYR A 708 -5.83 -38.97 12.37
CA TYR A 708 -5.04 -39.98 13.08
C TYR A 708 -5.40 -39.90 14.57
N LEU A 709 -6.18 -40.88 15.03
CA LEU A 709 -6.57 -40.97 16.44
C LEU A 709 -5.39 -41.44 17.30
N ASN A 710 -5.04 -40.68 18.32
CA ASN A 710 -4.09 -41.08 19.35
C ASN A 710 -4.70 -42.23 20.16
N GLN A 711 -3.89 -43.21 20.59
CA GLN A 711 -4.37 -44.38 21.34
C GLN A 711 -3.97 -44.34 22.82
N GLY A 712 -3.31 -43.26 23.28
CA GLY A 712 -2.82 -43.10 24.64
C GLY A 712 -1.71 -44.08 25.06
N ASP A 713 -1.19 -44.87 24.11
CA ASP A 713 -0.03 -45.77 24.28
C ASP A 713 1.20 -45.32 23.47
N GLY A 714 1.14 -44.11 22.90
CA GLY A 714 2.15 -43.55 22.01
C GLY A 714 2.02 -43.99 20.55
N THR A 715 0.91 -44.63 20.15
CA THR A 715 0.60 -44.98 18.76
C THR A 715 -0.67 -44.30 18.24
N PHE A 716 -0.78 -44.17 16.91
CA PHE A 716 -1.89 -43.53 16.23
C PHE A 716 -2.59 -44.46 15.24
N VAL A 717 -3.89 -44.27 15.03
CA VAL A 717 -4.73 -45.05 14.10
C VAL A 717 -5.36 -44.13 13.03
N PRO A 718 -5.02 -44.29 11.74
CA PRO A 718 -5.58 -43.47 10.66
C PRO A 718 -7.05 -43.80 10.34
N ILE A 719 -7.84 -42.74 10.21
CA ILE A 719 -9.23 -42.71 9.75
C ILE A 719 -9.33 -41.73 8.58
N MET A 720 -9.89 -42.17 7.45
CA MET A 720 -10.06 -41.35 6.24
C MET A 720 -11.33 -40.50 6.34
N LEU A 721 -11.21 -39.17 6.25
CA LEU A 721 -12.30 -38.22 6.47
C LEU A 721 -13.25 -38.10 5.28
N ASN A 722 -12.71 -38.09 4.05
CA ASN A 722 -13.43 -37.89 2.78
C ASN A 722 -13.39 -39.15 1.86
N PRO A 723 -14.03 -40.27 2.27
CA PRO A 723 -13.93 -41.55 1.57
C PRO A 723 -14.59 -41.54 0.18
N GLY A 724 -13.75 -41.42 -0.85
CA GLY A 724 -14.17 -41.42 -2.27
C GLY A 724 -14.08 -40.06 -2.96
N GLU A 725 -13.51 -39.05 -2.29
CA GLU A 725 -13.07 -37.79 -2.89
C GLU A 725 -12.12 -38.05 -4.08
N SER A 726 -12.01 -37.08 -4.99
CA SER A 726 -11.09 -37.14 -6.13
C SER A 726 -9.79 -36.38 -5.83
N SER A 727 -8.66 -36.87 -6.36
CA SER A 727 -7.34 -36.23 -6.27
C SER A 727 -7.19 -35.03 -7.22
N GLN A 728 -8.16 -34.13 -7.09
CA GLN A 728 -8.35 -32.85 -7.78
C GLN A 728 -8.66 -31.73 -6.77
N ARG A 729 -9.22 -32.07 -5.60
CA ARG A 729 -9.25 -31.17 -4.45
C ARG A 729 -7.85 -30.96 -3.87
N LEU A 730 -7.64 -29.75 -3.40
CA LEU A 730 -6.40 -29.24 -2.82
C LEU A 730 -6.73 -28.69 -1.42
N SER A 731 -6.81 -29.61 -0.46
CA SER A 731 -6.94 -29.35 0.98
C SER A 731 -5.68 -28.64 1.50
N THR A 732 -5.82 -27.61 2.35
CA THR A 732 -4.71 -26.77 2.83
C THR A 732 -4.65 -26.68 4.35
N SER A 733 -5.12 -25.61 4.99
CA SER A 733 -5.15 -25.51 6.46
C SER A 733 -6.31 -26.29 7.07
N VAL A 734 -6.12 -26.73 8.32
CA VAL A 734 -7.12 -27.49 9.07
C VAL A 734 -7.15 -27.02 10.51
N ALA A 735 -8.33 -27.01 11.14
CA ALA A 735 -8.49 -26.69 12.56
C ALA A 735 -9.51 -27.63 13.21
N ILE A 736 -9.36 -27.81 14.52
CA ILE A 736 -10.26 -28.61 15.36
C ILE A 736 -10.88 -27.66 16.39
N ALA A 737 -12.21 -27.55 16.40
CA ALA A 737 -12.98 -26.67 17.29
C ALA A 737 -14.49 -26.97 17.19
N ASP A 738 -15.24 -26.77 18.28
CA ASP A 738 -16.70 -26.56 18.24
C ASP A 738 -17.02 -25.35 17.33
N VAL A 739 -17.71 -25.59 16.21
CA VAL A 739 -18.17 -24.52 15.30
C VAL A 739 -19.68 -24.50 15.08
N ASP A 740 -20.43 -25.43 15.69
CA ASP A 740 -21.89 -25.56 15.55
C ASP A 740 -22.70 -25.13 16.80
N ASP A 741 -22.00 -24.86 17.92
CA ASP A 741 -22.47 -24.54 19.28
C ASP A 741 -22.94 -25.76 20.14
N ASP A 742 -22.69 -27.03 19.77
CA ASP A 742 -23.09 -28.21 20.58
C ASP A 742 -22.14 -28.62 21.73
N GLN A 743 -20.92 -28.08 21.76
CA GLN A 743 -19.81 -28.37 22.69
C GLN A 743 -18.95 -29.62 22.40
N LEU A 744 -19.02 -30.19 21.21
CA LEU A 744 -18.06 -31.16 20.68
C LEU A 744 -17.11 -30.49 19.66
N PRO A 745 -15.85 -30.97 19.53
CA PRO A 745 -14.93 -30.46 18.54
C PRO A 745 -15.23 -31.02 17.13
N ASP A 746 -15.45 -30.14 16.17
CA ASP A 746 -15.55 -30.45 14.74
C ASP A 746 -14.18 -30.32 14.04
N ILE A 747 -14.10 -30.72 12.78
CA ILE A 747 -12.91 -30.50 11.94
C ILE A 747 -13.28 -29.56 10.78
N TYR A 748 -12.69 -28.37 10.73
CA TYR A 748 -12.81 -27.42 9.61
C TYR A 748 -11.65 -27.60 8.63
N MET A 749 -11.96 -27.78 7.34
CA MET A 749 -10.98 -28.02 6.27
C MET A 749 -11.03 -26.91 5.21
N ALA A 750 -9.92 -26.17 5.09
CA ALA A 750 -9.78 -25.11 4.09
C ALA A 750 -9.34 -25.67 2.74
N ASN A 751 -10.15 -25.50 1.70
CA ASN A 751 -9.95 -26.06 0.38
C ASN A 751 -9.67 -24.96 -0.65
N TYR A 752 -8.50 -25.02 -1.28
CA TYR A 752 -8.03 -23.94 -2.15
C TYR A 752 -8.53 -24.07 -3.60
N LEU A 753 -8.59 -25.29 -4.15
CA LEU A 753 -9.05 -25.60 -5.52
C LEU A 753 -9.67 -27.00 -5.61
N ASP A 754 -10.50 -27.25 -6.62
CA ASP A 754 -11.00 -28.58 -7.02
C ASP A 754 -10.91 -28.71 -8.57
N ASP A 755 -9.70 -28.92 -9.08
CA ASP A 755 -9.37 -28.83 -10.51
C ASP A 755 -8.52 -30.03 -11.00
N ALA A 756 -8.75 -30.46 -12.23
CA ALA A 756 -8.03 -31.58 -12.85
C ALA A 756 -6.59 -31.24 -13.27
N ASP A 757 -6.22 -29.96 -13.39
CA ASP A 757 -4.94 -29.49 -13.95
C ASP A 757 -4.00 -28.89 -12.90
N LEU A 758 -4.09 -29.27 -11.61
CA LEU A 758 -3.19 -28.77 -10.53
C LEU A 758 -1.68 -28.89 -10.87
N SER A 759 -1.31 -29.82 -11.75
CA SER A 759 0.08 -30.03 -12.24
C SER A 759 0.53 -29.07 -13.35
N ARG A 760 -0.33 -28.13 -13.77
CA ARG A 760 -0.03 -27.08 -14.76
C ARG A 760 1.17 -26.25 -14.32
N ARG A 761 2.07 -26.00 -15.28
CA ARG A 761 3.34 -25.29 -15.08
C ARG A 761 3.25 -23.85 -15.61
N PRO A 762 4.01 -22.89 -15.05
CA PRO A 762 3.94 -21.48 -15.42
C PRO A 762 4.46 -21.20 -16.84
N PRO A 763 4.07 -20.06 -17.43
CA PRO A 763 4.56 -19.65 -18.75
C PRO A 763 6.06 -19.31 -18.69
N VAL A 764 6.85 -19.94 -19.55
CA VAL A 764 8.32 -19.74 -19.63
C VAL A 764 8.74 -18.92 -20.85
N ASP A 765 9.90 -18.28 -20.75
CA ASP A 765 10.51 -17.52 -21.84
C ASP A 765 11.29 -18.40 -22.84
N ALA A 766 11.97 -17.77 -23.80
CA ALA A 766 12.78 -18.48 -24.80
C ALA A 766 14.06 -19.14 -24.25
N SER A 767 14.43 -18.90 -22.99
CA SER A 767 15.51 -19.58 -22.27
C SER A 767 15.01 -20.73 -21.38
N GLY A 768 13.71 -20.79 -21.11
CA GLY A 768 13.05 -21.76 -20.23
C GLY A 768 12.82 -21.25 -18.80
N MET A 769 13.08 -19.97 -18.53
CA MET A 769 12.82 -19.36 -17.21
C MET A 769 11.34 -18.94 -17.09
N PRO A 770 10.69 -19.11 -15.93
CA PRO A 770 9.34 -18.60 -15.66
C PRO A 770 9.22 -17.09 -15.90
N THR A 771 8.06 -16.67 -16.39
CA THR A 771 7.74 -15.26 -16.68
C THR A 771 6.66 -14.68 -15.77
N ALA A 772 5.90 -15.54 -15.09
CA ALA A 772 4.89 -15.23 -14.09
C ALA A 772 4.69 -16.49 -13.21
N PRO A 773 4.15 -16.38 -11.98
CA PRO A 773 3.65 -17.55 -11.27
C PRO A 773 2.43 -18.15 -11.98
N VAL A 774 1.94 -19.31 -11.52
CA VAL A 774 0.63 -19.82 -11.93
C VAL A 774 -0.44 -19.06 -11.16
N ASN A 775 -1.24 -18.23 -11.83
CA ASN A 775 -2.32 -17.47 -11.18
C ASN A 775 -3.49 -18.40 -10.76
N PRO A 776 -3.99 -18.30 -9.51
CA PRO A 776 -5.00 -19.22 -8.97
C PRO A 776 -6.39 -19.02 -9.59
N THR A 777 -6.76 -17.80 -9.96
CA THR A 777 -8.10 -17.47 -10.50
C THR A 777 -8.36 -18.06 -11.90
N SER A 778 -7.45 -18.87 -12.42
CA SER A 778 -7.55 -19.59 -13.70
C SER A 778 -7.65 -21.13 -13.53
N PHE A 779 -8.11 -21.56 -12.35
CA PHE A 779 -8.52 -22.91 -11.99
C PHE A 779 -9.95 -22.89 -11.38
N VAL A 780 -10.54 -24.06 -11.17
CA VAL A 780 -11.80 -24.24 -10.43
C VAL A 780 -11.57 -24.17 -8.92
N ARG A 781 -12.26 -23.21 -8.28
CA ARG A 781 -12.29 -22.99 -6.82
C ARG A 781 -13.00 -24.12 -6.08
N ALA A 782 -12.60 -24.38 -4.84
CA ALA A 782 -13.32 -25.29 -3.96
C ALA A 782 -14.25 -24.54 -2.99
N HIS A 783 -15.15 -25.29 -2.35
CA HIS A 783 -15.76 -24.87 -1.09
C HIS A 783 -14.98 -25.49 0.05
N ASP A 784 -14.91 -24.79 1.18
CA ASP A 784 -14.48 -25.37 2.45
C ASP A 784 -15.50 -26.38 2.96
N ASP A 785 -15.04 -27.42 3.67
CA ASP A 785 -15.86 -28.50 4.20
C ASP A 785 -15.68 -28.59 5.73
N VAL A 786 -16.72 -29.00 6.45
CA VAL A 786 -16.69 -29.23 7.91
C VAL A 786 -17.13 -30.65 8.21
N PHE A 787 -16.39 -31.36 9.05
CA PHE A 787 -16.74 -32.70 9.52
C PHE A 787 -17.31 -32.59 10.94
N VAL A 788 -18.63 -32.39 11.04
CA VAL A 788 -19.36 -32.16 12.29
C VAL A 788 -19.44 -33.44 13.12
N ASN A 789 -19.08 -33.38 14.40
CA ASN A 789 -18.89 -34.54 15.29
C ASN A 789 -20.24 -35.11 15.79
N ASP A 790 -20.41 -36.44 15.79
CA ASP A 790 -21.66 -37.07 16.28
C ASP A 790 -21.62 -37.51 17.76
N GLY A 791 -20.50 -37.27 18.45
CA GLY A 791 -20.29 -37.61 19.86
C GLY A 791 -20.23 -39.11 20.17
N VAL A 792 -20.26 -39.98 19.14
CA VAL A 792 -20.12 -41.43 19.26
C VAL A 792 -19.12 -42.04 18.26
N GLY A 793 -18.26 -41.19 17.67
CA GLY A 793 -17.12 -41.60 16.84
C GLY A 793 -17.40 -41.66 15.33
N ASN A 794 -18.43 -40.95 14.86
CA ASN A 794 -18.64 -40.67 13.44
C ASN A 794 -18.77 -39.14 13.24
N TRP A 795 -18.91 -38.71 11.99
CA TRP A 795 -19.09 -37.31 11.63
C TRP A 795 -20.07 -37.16 10.46
N VAL A 796 -20.60 -35.95 10.29
CA VAL A 796 -21.33 -35.51 9.09
C VAL A 796 -20.45 -34.52 8.32
N CYS A 797 -20.13 -34.83 7.07
CA CYS A 797 -19.49 -33.86 6.19
C CYS A 797 -20.55 -32.86 5.70
N GLU A 798 -20.43 -31.62 6.13
CA GLU A 798 -21.19 -30.46 5.66
C GLU A 798 -20.30 -29.54 4.83
N ARG A 799 -20.93 -28.66 4.04
CA ARG A 799 -20.25 -27.70 3.18
C ARG A 799 -20.42 -26.30 3.75
N VAL A 800 -19.35 -25.51 3.70
CA VAL A 800 -19.40 -24.08 4.02
C VAL A 800 -19.95 -23.29 2.83
N GLY A 801 -20.95 -22.46 3.11
CA GLY A 801 -21.70 -21.70 2.11
C GLY A 801 -22.68 -22.54 1.28
N GLY A 802 -23.48 -21.87 0.46
CA GLY A 802 -24.57 -22.48 -0.33
C GLY A 802 -24.66 -22.01 -1.79
N GLY A 803 -23.95 -20.95 -2.17
CA GLY A 803 -23.88 -20.43 -3.53
C GLY A 803 -22.54 -20.70 -4.22
N GLU A 804 -22.52 -20.75 -5.55
CA GLU A 804 -21.29 -20.84 -6.35
C GLU A 804 -20.36 -19.62 -6.17
N SER A 805 -20.86 -18.54 -5.56
CA SER A 805 -20.11 -17.35 -5.12
C SER A 805 -19.20 -17.60 -3.93
N ASP A 806 -19.51 -18.62 -3.13
CA ASP A 806 -18.96 -18.82 -1.80
C ASP A 806 -17.67 -19.65 -1.87
N ALA A 807 -17.49 -20.38 -2.98
CA ALA A 807 -16.29 -21.10 -3.35
C ALA A 807 -15.11 -20.16 -3.60
N SER A 808 -14.01 -20.40 -2.90
CA SER A 808 -12.90 -19.46 -2.76
C SER A 808 -11.54 -20.11 -3.02
N THR A 809 -10.48 -19.47 -2.55
CA THR A 809 -9.06 -19.88 -2.63
C THR A 809 -8.48 -19.85 -1.22
N SER A 810 -9.13 -20.61 -0.34
CA SER A 810 -8.91 -20.65 1.11
C SER A 810 -7.51 -21.15 1.45
N LEU A 811 -6.80 -20.40 2.30
CA LEU A 811 -5.42 -20.70 2.71
C LEU A 811 -5.24 -20.68 4.23
N GLY A 812 -5.34 -19.52 4.86
CA GLY A 812 -5.26 -19.38 6.32
C GLY A 812 -6.64 -19.48 6.95
N ILE A 813 -6.70 -19.98 8.18
CA ILE A 813 -7.93 -20.03 8.98
C ILE A 813 -7.66 -19.55 10.41
N LEU A 814 -8.69 -19.09 11.08
CA LEU A 814 -8.68 -18.76 12.51
C LEU A 814 -10.06 -19.04 13.10
N ILE A 815 -10.11 -19.80 14.20
CA ILE A 815 -11.36 -20.12 14.91
C ILE A 815 -11.32 -19.60 16.36
N GLY A 816 -12.40 -18.94 16.77
CA GLY A 816 -12.63 -18.40 18.12
C GLY A 816 -13.86 -17.49 18.18
N ASP A 817 -14.17 -16.90 19.35
CA ASP A 817 -15.09 -15.74 19.43
C ASP A 817 -14.36 -14.52 18.86
N LEU A 818 -14.66 -14.18 17.61
CA LEU A 818 -14.03 -13.07 16.87
C LEU A 818 -14.93 -11.84 16.83
N THR A 819 -16.09 -11.89 17.46
CA THR A 819 -17.15 -10.88 17.27
C THR A 819 -17.79 -10.37 18.55
N ASP A 820 -17.19 -10.68 19.70
CA ASP A 820 -17.66 -10.36 21.05
C ASP A 820 -19.05 -10.96 21.34
N GLN A 821 -19.41 -12.09 20.72
CA GLN A 821 -20.72 -12.74 20.80
C GLN A 821 -20.57 -14.28 20.94
N PRO A 822 -20.96 -14.88 22.09
CA PRO A 822 -20.65 -16.27 22.42
C PRO A 822 -20.94 -17.28 21.32
N GLY A 823 -19.98 -18.17 21.06
CA GLY A 823 -19.94 -19.14 19.96
C GLY A 823 -18.86 -18.78 18.95
N ASN A 824 -18.29 -19.77 18.26
CA ASN A 824 -17.11 -19.57 17.43
C ASN A 824 -17.45 -19.07 16.01
N GLU A 825 -16.65 -18.13 15.52
CA GLU A 825 -16.53 -17.78 14.11
C GLU A 825 -15.32 -18.46 13.47
N VAL A 826 -15.38 -18.68 12.15
CA VAL A 826 -14.24 -19.09 11.33
C VAL A 826 -13.88 -17.97 10.36
N PHE A 827 -12.76 -17.29 10.60
CA PHE A 827 -12.16 -16.36 9.64
C PHE A 827 -11.28 -17.14 8.65
N VAL A 828 -11.41 -16.85 7.35
CA VAL A 828 -10.67 -17.52 6.28
C VAL A 828 -9.95 -16.47 5.42
N ALA A 829 -8.63 -16.59 5.33
CA ALA A 829 -7.77 -15.79 4.45
C ALA A 829 -7.71 -16.44 3.06
N ASN A 830 -7.98 -15.64 2.02
CA ASN A 830 -8.20 -16.10 0.65
C ASN A 830 -7.21 -15.49 -0.36
N ASP A 831 -6.73 -16.28 -1.34
CA ASP A 831 -5.74 -15.81 -2.33
C ASP A 831 -6.37 -15.18 -3.59
N GLU A 832 -6.13 -13.88 -3.83
CA GLU A 832 -6.74 -13.02 -4.85
C GLU A 832 -8.27 -12.82 -4.73
N LEU A 833 -8.88 -13.27 -3.63
CA LEU A 833 -10.32 -13.19 -3.35
C LEU A 833 -10.60 -12.51 -2.00
N PRO A 834 -11.85 -12.08 -1.72
CA PRO A 834 -12.18 -11.47 -0.43
C PRO A 834 -12.06 -12.49 0.70
N ASN A 835 -11.50 -12.10 1.84
CA ASN A 835 -11.53 -12.93 3.04
C ASN A 835 -12.98 -13.16 3.51
N GLN A 836 -13.26 -14.28 4.14
CA GLN A 836 -14.59 -14.67 4.64
C GLN A 836 -14.58 -14.79 6.17
N LEU A 837 -15.73 -14.55 6.81
CA LEU A 837 -15.91 -14.65 8.26
C LEU A 837 -17.23 -15.36 8.52
N TRP A 838 -17.11 -16.69 8.56
CA TRP A 838 -18.20 -17.63 8.63
C TRP A 838 -18.68 -17.81 10.07
N ARG A 839 -20.00 -17.89 10.24
CA ARG A 839 -20.63 -18.42 11.46
C ARG A 839 -21.69 -19.45 11.09
N HIS A 840 -21.77 -20.55 11.84
CA HIS A 840 -22.88 -21.49 11.76
C HIS A 840 -24.15 -20.87 12.39
N GLN A 841 -25.34 -21.37 12.01
CA GLN A 841 -26.61 -20.89 12.55
C GLN A 841 -27.28 -21.96 13.41
N SER A 842 -27.52 -21.66 14.69
CA SER A 842 -28.14 -22.58 15.68
C SER A 842 -29.62 -22.96 15.39
N LEU A 843 -30.12 -22.72 14.16
CA LEU A 843 -31.46 -23.08 13.66
C LEU A 843 -31.46 -23.74 12.27
N GLY A 844 -30.30 -24.17 11.75
CA GLY A 844 -30.19 -24.99 10.53
C GLY A 844 -28.77 -24.95 9.92
N PRO A 845 -28.43 -25.86 8.98
CA PRO A 845 -27.10 -25.95 8.36
C PRO A 845 -26.85 -24.83 7.32
N GLU A 846 -27.12 -23.58 7.71
CA GLU A 846 -26.98 -22.40 6.87
C GLU A 846 -25.83 -21.53 7.39
N TRP A 847 -24.63 -21.80 6.91
CA TRP A 847 -23.44 -20.96 7.11
C TRP A 847 -23.65 -19.54 6.56
N ALA A 848 -23.25 -18.53 7.33
CA ALA A 848 -23.35 -17.12 6.93
C ALA A 848 -21.98 -16.43 6.97
N ASP A 849 -21.55 -15.86 5.83
CA ASP A 849 -20.40 -14.95 5.78
C ASP A 849 -20.81 -13.55 6.25
N SER A 850 -19.95 -12.95 7.07
CA SER A 850 -20.11 -11.59 7.61
C SER A 850 -18.90 -10.69 7.37
N ALA A 851 -17.86 -11.13 6.66
CA ALA A 851 -16.60 -10.37 6.56
C ALA A 851 -16.76 -9.02 5.84
N VAL A 852 -17.69 -8.91 4.88
CA VAL A 852 -17.96 -7.67 4.15
C VAL A 852 -18.69 -6.64 5.02
N SER A 853 -19.62 -7.08 5.87
CA SER A 853 -20.37 -6.20 6.78
C SER A 853 -19.60 -5.87 8.05
N ARG A 854 -18.69 -6.75 8.49
CA ARG A 854 -17.77 -6.53 9.61
C ARG A 854 -16.45 -5.86 9.23
N GLY A 855 -16.09 -5.75 7.95
CA GLY A 855 -14.94 -4.95 7.49
C GLY A 855 -13.61 -5.69 7.32
N CYS A 856 -13.56 -7.01 7.54
CA CYS A 856 -12.34 -7.83 7.41
C CYS A 856 -12.18 -8.53 6.04
N ALA A 857 -13.14 -8.39 5.11
CA ALA A 857 -13.10 -9.03 3.78
C ALA A 857 -12.08 -8.46 2.78
N TYR A 858 -11.57 -7.25 3.02
CA TYR A 858 -10.82 -6.48 2.03
C TYR A 858 -9.70 -5.66 2.68
N ALA A 859 -8.68 -5.30 1.92
CA ALA A 859 -7.70 -4.29 2.34
C ALA A 859 -8.32 -2.88 2.45
N SER A 860 -7.61 -1.95 3.09
CA SER A 860 -8.01 -0.56 3.35
C SER A 860 -8.47 0.28 2.14
N LEU A 861 -8.20 -0.16 0.91
CA LEU A 861 -8.72 0.43 -0.34
C LEU A 861 -9.86 -0.38 -1.01
N GLY A 862 -10.44 -1.38 -0.34
CA GLY A 862 -11.55 -2.19 -0.86
C GLY A 862 -11.15 -3.12 -2.00
N SER A 863 -9.90 -3.57 -2.05
CA SER A 863 -9.41 -4.66 -2.91
C SER A 863 -9.33 -5.97 -2.13
N PRO A 864 -9.58 -7.13 -2.76
CA PRO A 864 -9.05 -8.39 -2.24
C PRO A 864 -7.52 -8.32 -2.30
N THR A 865 -6.86 -9.27 -1.64
CA THR A 865 -5.42 -9.47 -1.67
C THR A 865 -5.14 -10.94 -1.89
N GLY A 866 -3.89 -11.29 -2.21
CA GLY A 866 -3.40 -12.65 -2.04
C GLY A 866 -3.10 -12.91 -0.58
N ALA A 867 -4.09 -13.30 0.23
CA ALA A 867 -3.94 -13.45 1.67
C ALA A 867 -3.54 -14.88 2.07
N MET A 868 -2.61 -15.02 3.03
CA MET A 868 -2.08 -16.32 3.48
C MET A 868 -2.28 -16.55 4.98
N GLY A 869 -1.28 -16.24 5.81
CA GLY A 869 -1.27 -16.59 7.24
C GLY A 869 -1.89 -15.51 8.13
N ILE A 870 -2.44 -15.93 9.27
CA ILE A 870 -3.20 -15.08 10.20
C ILE A 870 -2.57 -15.15 11.59
N ALA A 871 -2.32 -14.00 12.22
CA ALA A 871 -1.93 -13.90 13.63
C ALA A 871 -2.92 -13.01 14.39
N ALA A 872 -3.32 -13.41 15.60
CA ALA A 872 -4.31 -12.70 16.40
C ALA A 872 -3.82 -12.37 17.81
N ALA A 873 -4.16 -11.18 18.32
CA ALA A 873 -3.90 -10.72 19.69
C ALA A 873 -4.67 -9.42 20.02
N ASP A 874 -4.62 -8.97 21.27
CA ASP A 874 -4.96 -7.58 21.68
C ASP A 874 -3.79 -6.65 21.30
N PHE A 875 -3.67 -6.29 20.01
CA PHE A 875 -2.50 -5.56 19.50
C PHE A 875 -2.53 -4.06 19.79
N ASP A 876 -3.70 -3.43 19.89
CA ASP A 876 -3.82 -2.01 20.25
C ASP A 876 -4.02 -1.73 21.77
N GLY A 877 -4.33 -2.76 22.55
CA GLY A 877 -4.50 -2.69 24.01
C GLY A 877 -5.90 -2.26 24.47
N THR A 878 -6.93 -2.41 23.63
CA THR A 878 -8.34 -2.16 23.99
C THR A 878 -9.03 -3.37 24.62
N GLY A 879 -8.48 -4.58 24.46
CA GLY A 879 -9.02 -5.82 25.01
C GLY A 879 -9.96 -6.60 24.10
N THR A 880 -10.12 -6.18 22.83
CA THR A 880 -10.74 -6.92 21.72
C THR A 880 -9.66 -7.66 20.90
N ILE A 881 -10.06 -8.61 20.04
CA ILE A 881 -9.13 -9.40 19.23
C ILE A 881 -8.86 -8.74 17.87
N ASP A 882 -7.61 -8.33 17.64
CA ASP A 882 -7.11 -7.75 16.39
C ASP A 882 -6.45 -8.84 15.52
N LEU A 883 -6.52 -8.71 14.18
CA LEU A 883 -5.97 -9.68 13.23
C LEU A 883 -4.90 -9.06 12.31
N HIS A 884 -3.71 -9.64 12.28
CA HIS A 884 -2.72 -9.41 11.23
C HIS A 884 -2.80 -10.53 10.18
N VAL A 885 -2.81 -10.17 8.89
CA VAL A 885 -2.88 -11.14 7.79
C VAL A 885 -1.77 -10.85 6.78
N THR A 886 -0.93 -11.85 6.46
CA THR A 886 0.13 -11.73 5.45
C THR A 886 -0.45 -11.75 4.03
N ASN A 887 0.17 -10.98 3.13
CA ASN A 887 -0.29 -10.82 1.75
C ASN A 887 0.82 -11.02 0.70
N PHE A 888 0.42 -11.06 -0.57
CA PHE A 888 1.26 -11.26 -1.74
C PHE A 888 2.24 -10.10 -2.04
N TYR A 889 3.26 -10.36 -2.86
CA TYR A 889 4.25 -9.36 -3.26
C TYR A 889 3.65 -8.13 -3.99
N LYS A 890 3.99 -6.93 -3.51
CA LYS A 890 3.39 -5.62 -3.84
C LYS A 890 2.02 -5.35 -3.22
N GLU A 891 1.56 -6.20 -2.31
CA GLU A 891 0.41 -5.96 -1.45
C GLU A 891 0.88 -5.82 0.00
N SER A 892 0.25 -4.94 0.77
CA SER A 892 0.61 -4.73 2.17
C SER A 892 -0.13 -5.75 3.03
N SER A 893 0.49 -6.33 4.06
CA SER A 893 -0.25 -7.10 5.09
C SER A 893 -1.44 -6.28 5.58
N ASN A 894 -2.54 -6.96 5.89
CA ASN A 894 -3.67 -6.31 6.56
C ASN A 894 -3.43 -6.30 8.07
N PHE A 895 -3.96 -5.28 8.73
CA PHE A 895 -3.93 -5.14 10.17
C PHE A 895 -5.30 -4.68 10.65
N TYR A 896 -6.21 -5.65 10.79
CA TYR A 896 -7.60 -5.47 11.14
C TYR A 896 -7.74 -5.25 12.64
N VAL A 897 -7.86 -3.98 13.07
CA VAL A 897 -8.14 -3.62 14.46
C VAL A 897 -9.64 -3.69 14.74
N SER A 898 -10.03 -4.27 15.87
CA SER A 898 -11.43 -4.61 16.21
C SER A 898 -12.07 -3.64 17.22
N ASP A 899 -13.32 -3.29 16.96
CA ASP A 899 -14.15 -2.34 17.72
C ASP A 899 -15.57 -2.94 17.85
N GLY A 900 -15.78 -3.80 18.86
CA GLY A 900 -17.06 -4.48 19.09
C GLY A 900 -17.44 -5.49 18.01
N GLY A 901 -16.48 -6.31 17.55
CA GLY A 901 -16.66 -7.24 16.44
C GLY A 901 -16.81 -6.58 15.06
N LEU A 902 -16.44 -5.31 14.92
CA LEU A 902 -16.25 -4.60 13.64
C LEU A 902 -14.78 -4.27 13.44
N PHE A 903 -14.23 -4.64 12.29
CA PHE A 903 -12.83 -4.53 11.95
C PHE A 903 -12.53 -3.33 11.04
N ARG A 904 -11.36 -2.72 11.22
CA ARG A 904 -10.80 -1.69 10.33
C ARG A 904 -9.36 -2.05 9.97
N ASP A 905 -9.03 -2.20 8.68
CA ASP A 905 -7.64 -2.39 8.24
C ASP A 905 -6.83 -1.09 8.44
N LEU A 906 -5.98 -1.05 9.47
CA LEU A 906 -5.14 0.09 9.86
C LEU A 906 -3.66 -0.10 9.46
N ASN A 907 -3.40 -0.88 8.41
CA ASN A 907 -2.04 -1.24 7.98
C ASN A 907 -1.10 -0.06 7.66
N VAL A 908 -1.61 1.08 7.16
CA VAL A 908 -0.80 2.30 6.92
C VAL A 908 -0.46 3.01 8.24
N ARG A 909 -1.44 3.14 9.15
CA ARG A 909 -1.22 3.75 10.47
C ARG A 909 -0.10 3.04 11.24
N TYR A 910 -0.11 1.71 11.20
CA TYR A 910 0.86 0.89 11.91
C TYR A 910 2.15 0.60 11.13
N GLY A 911 2.25 1.04 9.87
CA GLY A 911 3.47 1.02 9.05
C GLY A 911 3.74 -0.27 8.26
N PHE A 912 2.79 -1.21 8.23
CA PHE A 912 2.90 -2.47 7.47
C PHE A 912 3.03 -2.21 5.97
N ASP A 913 2.44 -1.13 5.47
CA ASP A 913 2.52 -0.66 4.08
C ASP A 913 3.96 -0.48 3.57
N ARG A 914 4.91 -0.24 4.48
CA ARG A 914 6.34 -0.08 4.18
C ARG A 914 7.20 -1.26 4.60
N MET A 915 6.77 -2.02 5.60
CA MET A 915 7.53 -3.15 6.13
C MET A 915 7.26 -4.47 5.38
N THR A 916 6.08 -4.64 4.81
CA THR A 916 5.62 -5.93 4.24
C THR A 916 5.40 -5.89 2.73
N SER A 917 5.12 -4.73 2.13
CA SER A 917 4.72 -4.61 0.71
C SER A 917 5.77 -5.01 -0.34
N LEU A 918 7.01 -5.30 0.05
CA LEU A 918 8.05 -5.86 -0.83
C LEU A 918 8.45 -7.29 -0.45
N MET A 919 7.68 -7.95 0.41
CA MET A 919 7.76 -9.36 0.74
C MET A 919 6.56 -10.12 0.17
N LEU A 920 6.61 -11.45 0.20
CA LEU A 920 5.46 -12.34 0.06
C LEU A 920 5.45 -13.19 1.34
N GLY A 921 4.52 -12.86 2.26
CA GLY A 921 4.46 -13.48 3.57
C GLY A 921 3.61 -14.76 3.55
N PHE A 922 4.00 -15.73 4.38
CA PHE A 922 3.23 -16.94 4.63
C PHE A 922 2.85 -16.98 6.12
N GLY A 923 3.44 -17.87 6.92
CA GLY A 923 3.19 -17.94 8.36
C GLY A 923 3.56 -16.64 9.09
N CYS A 924 2.66 -16.20 9.96
CA CYS A 924 2.93 -15.17 10.95
C CYS A 924 2.37 -15.60 12.30
N GLN A 925 2.98 -15.15 13.40
CA GLN A 925 2.55 -15.50 14.77
C GLN A 925 2.62 -14.29 15.69
N SER A 926 1.65 -14.19 16.60
CA SER A 926 1.68 -13.23 17.70
C SER A 926 2.55 -13.77 18.83
N ILE A 927 3.55 -13.00 19.25
CA ILE A 927 4.51 -13.37 20.30
C ILE A 927 4.78 -12.18 21.21
N ASP A 928 5.29 -12.41 22.42
CA ASP A 928 5.94 -11.36 23.21
C ASP A 928 7.36 -11.84 23.47
N TYR A 929 8.28 -11.59 22.53
CA TYR A 929 9.64 -12.18 22.56
C TYR A 929 10.48 -11.68 23.75
N SER A 930 9.99 -10.68 24.48
CA SER A 930 10.65 -9.97 25.57
C SER A 930 9.92 -10.10 26.92
N ASN A 931 8.75 -10.76 26.92
CA ASN A 931 7.76 -10.84 27.99
C ASN A 931 7.31 -9.47 28.56
N ASN A 932 7.39 -8.40 27.76
CA ASN A 932 7.14 -7.02 28.21
C ASN A 932 5.66 -6.72 28.54
N GLY A 933 4.74 -7.52 28.00
CA GLY A 933 3.29 -7.44 28.20
C GLY A 933 2.52 -6.75 27.08
N VAL A 934 3.09 -6.66 25.88
CA VAL A 934 2.49 -6.14 24.62
C VAL A 934 2.87 -7.10 23.48
N PRO A 935 1.91 -7.54 22.64
CA PRO A 935 2.18 -8.52 21.59
C PRO A 935 2.86 -7.90 20.36
N ASP A 936 3.95 -8.54 19.93
CA ASP A 936 4.76 -8.35 18.74
C ASP A 936 4.38 -9.38 17.64
N LEU A 937 5.02 -9.30 16.46
CA LEU A 937 4.78 -10.21 15.34
C LEU A 937 6.08 -10.83 14.80
N ALA A 938 6.09 -12.15 14.62
CA ALA A 938 7.06 -12.85 13.76
C ALA A 938 6.39 -13.23 12.42
N ILE A 939 7.12 -13.09 11.30
CA ILE A 939 6.63 -13.36 9.94
C ILE A 939 7.70 -14.08 9.12
N VAL A 940 7.35 -15.19 8.47
CA VAL A 940 8.20 -15.87 7.48
C VAL A 940 7.78 -15.50 6.05
N ASN A 941 8.75 -15.33 5.17
CA ASN A 941 8.55 -14.82 3.81
C ASN A 941 9.27 -15.70 2.77
N GLY A 942 8.76 -15.71 1.53
CA GLY A 942 9.43 -16.35 0.40
C GLY A 942 8.54 -16.44 -0.83
N HIS A 943 9.03 -16.01 -1.99
CA HIS A 943 8.22 -15.90 -3.19
C HIS A 943 7.76 -17.28 -3.73
N VAL A 944 6.64 -17.32 -4.45
CA VAL A 944 6.06 -18.57 -5.00
C VAL A 944 6.69 -19.05 -6.32
N GLU A 945 7.50 -18.20 -6.96
CA GLU A 945 8.22 -18.54 -8.20
C GLU A 945 9.49 -17.69 -8.34
N ASN A 946 10.52 -18.25 -8.97
CA ASN A 946 11.81 -17.61 -9.18
C ASN A 946 11.77 -16.59 -10.33
N LEU A 947 11.52 -15.33 -9.95
CA LEU A 947 11.41 -14.18 -10.85
C LEU A 947 12.53 -13.13 -10.60
N GLU A 948 13.73 -13.58 -10.19
CA GLU A 948 14.90 -12.70 -10.00
C GLU A 948 15.30 -11.95 -11.29
N SER A 949 15.01 -12.54 -12.46
CA SER A 949 15.16 -11.91 -13.77
C SER A 949 14.31 -10.63 -13.95
N LYS A 950 13.26 -10.47 -13.13
CA LYS A 950 12.37 -9.31 -13.03
C LYS A 950 12.62 -8.46 -11.78
N GLY A 951 13.74 -8.65 -11.08
CA GLY A 951 14.10 -7.89 -9.87
C GLY A 951 13.35 -8.32 -8.60
N GLN A 952 12.50 -9.35 -8.65
CA GLN A 952 11.76 -9.87 -7.50
C GLN A 952 12.65 -10.85 -6.73
N SER A 953 12.81 -10.67 -5.42
CA SER A 953 13.62 -11.58 -4.59
C SER A 953 12.88 -12.89 -4.40
N PHE A 954 13.43 -13.99 -4.93
CA PHE A 954 12.81 -15.32 -4.80
C PHE A 954 12.84 -15.78 -3.34
N ARG A 955 14.03 -15.98 -2.77
CA ARG A 955 14.20 -16.19 -1.33
C ARG A 955 14.14 -14.83 -0.59
N GLN A 956 13.55 -14.78 0.60
CA GLN A 956 13.25 -13.54 1.34
C GLN A 956 13.61 -13.67 2.83
N PRO A 957 13.86 -12.56 3.55
CA PRO A 957 14.21 -12.61 4.97
C PRO A 957 12.97 -12.86 5.86
N MET A 958 13.17 -13.56 6.97
CA MET A 958 12.22 -13.56 8.08
C MET A 958 12.16 -12.17 8.73
N GLN A 959 11.04 -11.80 9.34
CA GLN A 959 10.85 -10.51 10.00
C GLN A 959 10.38 -10.69 11.45
N LEU A 960 10.93 -9.88 12.34
CA LEU A 960 10.42 -9.65 13.69
C LEU A 960 10.01 -8.17 13.78
N LEU A 961 8.73 -7.92 14.00
CA LEU A 961 8.14 -6.58 14.06
C LEU A 961 7.68 -6.33 15.50
N ALA A 962 8.35 -5.41 16.20
CA ALA A 962 8.00 -5.06 17.57
C ALA A 962 6.91 -3.99 17.63
N ASN A 963 5.96 -4.16 18.53
CA ASN A 963 4.82 -3.28 18.72
C ASN A 963 5.18 -2.10 19.64
N ARG A 964 4.90 -0.87 19.17
CA ARG A 964 5.14 0.36 19.92
C ARG A 964 3.88 0.91 20.61
N GLY A 965 2.72 0.31 20.38
CA GLY A 965 1.38 0.77 20.80
C GLY A 965 0.78 1.86 19.89
N ASP A 966 1.62 2.56 19.12
CA ASP A 966 1.22 3.53 18.09
C ASP A 966 1.56 3.08 16.65
N ARG A 967 2.51 2.16 16.49
CA ARG A 967 2.95 1.54 15.22
C ARG A 967 3.71 0.23 15.48
N PHE A 968 4.06 -0.51 14.43
CA PHE A 968 5.09 -1.56 14.51
C PHE A 968 6.46 -1.06 14.00
N GLU A 969 7.53 -1.77 14.38
CA GLU A 969 8.92 -1.45 14.01
C GLU A 969 9.71 -2.74 13.74
N SER A 970 10.21 -2.92 12.51
CA SER A 970 11.07 -4.06 12.16
C SER A 970 12.39 -4.00 12.93
N LEU A 971 12.75 -5.10 13.59
CA LEU A 971 13.99 -5.22 14.35
C LEU A 971 15.07 -6.00 13.59
N ASP A 972 16.34 -5.66 13.84
CA ASP A 972 17.49 -6.53 13.58
C ASP A 972 17.60 -7.54 14.74
N VAL A 973 17.79 -8.82 14.44
CA VAL A 973 17.96 -9.90 15.44
C VAL A 973 19.44 -10.27 15.61
N GLU A 974 19.91 -10.38 16.85
CA GLU A 974 21.24 -10.96 17.13
C GLU A 974 21.15 -12.50 17.06
N ASP A 975 21.77 -13.09 16.04
CA ASP A 975 21.74 -14.52 15.77
C ASP A 975 23.14 -15.07 15.47
N VAL A 976 23.55 -16.10 16.20
CA VAL A 976 24.85 -16.77 16.07
C VAL A 976 24.85 -17.94 15.08
N SER A 977 23.68 -18.49 14.77
CA SER A 977 23.47 -19.49 13.72
C SER A 977 23.48 -18.84 12.33
N GLY A 978 22.93 -17.62 12.24
CA GLY A 978 22.91 -16.76 11.06
C GLY A 978 21.64 -16.86 10.21
N PHE A 979 20.66 -17.68 10.59
CA PHE A 979 19.35 -17.84 9.93
C PHE A 979 18.65 -16.50 9.69
N TRP A 980 18.56 -15.62 10.70
CA TRP A 980 17.94 -14.30 10.57
C TRP A 980 18.69 -13.35 9.62
N SER A 981 19.94 -13.65 9.27
CA SER A 981 20.75 -12.88 8.32
C SER A 981 20.69 -13.42 6.88
N THR A 982 20.12 -14.61 6.68
CA THR A 982 19.94 -15.25 5.38
C THR A 982 18.55 -14.98 4.77
N ARG A 983 18.24 -15.65 3.66
CA ARG A 983 16.97 -15.50 2.93
C ARG A 983 16.50 -16.88 2.53
N HIS A 984 15.25 -17.19 2.83
CA HIS A 984 14.68 -18.53 2.76
C HIS A 984 13.40 -18.55 1.93
N LEU A 985 12.71 -19.70 1.93
CA LEU A 985 11.39 -19.87 1.31
C LEU A 985 10.40 -20.29 2.40
N GLY A 986 10.24 -19.44 3.40
CA GLY A 986 9.50 -19.75 4.61
C GLY A 986 8.02 -19.94 4.34
N ARG A 987 7.42 -20.92 5.03
CA ARG A 987 6.02 -21.33 4.87
C ARG A 987 5.31 -21.39 6.21
N ALA A 988 5.34 -22.52 6.92
CA ALA A 988 4.69 -22.62 8.21
C ALA A 988 5.58 -22.02 9.31
N LEU A 989 4.92 -21.43 10.31
CA LEU A 989 5.55 -20.82 11.49
C LEU A 989 4.67 -21.14 12.71
N ALA A 990 5.20 -21.93 13.64
CA ALA A 990 4.54 -22.25 14.91
C ALA A 990 5.26 -21.61 16.09
N ARG A 991 4.49 -21.20 17.11
CA ARG A 991 4.92 -20.67 18.41
C ARG A 991 4.86 -21.77 19.47
N VAL A 992 5.90 -21.84 20.31
CA VAL A 992 6.07 -22.85 21.35
C VAL A 992 7.05 -22.36 22.43
N ASP A 993 7.06 -22.98 23.60
CA ASP A 993 8.12 -22.82 24.63
C ASP A 993 8.78 -24.21 24.82
N LEU A 994 9.92 -24.45 24.15
CA LEU A 994 10.44 -25.81 23.92
C LEU A 994 11.21 -26.40 25.12
N ASP A 995 11.88 -25.56 25.91
CA ASP A 995 12.70 -25.97 27.06
C ASP A 995 12.03 -25.70 28.43
N ARG A 996 10.87 -25.04 28.42
CA ARG A 996 10.02 -24.68 29.57
C ARG A 996 10.55 -23.52 30.43
N ASP A 997 11.34 -22.62 29.84
CA ASP A 997 11.76 -21.38 30.51
C ASP A 997 10.75 -20.21 30.41
N GLY A 998 9.77 -20.33 29.50
CA GLY A 998 8.69 -19.36 29.30
C GLY A 998 9.10 -18.13 28.48
N ARG A 999 9.90 -18.34 27.44
CA ARG A 999 10.10 -17.41 26.33
C ARG A 999 9.46 -18.00 25.07
N SER A 1000 8.95 -17.14 24.19
CA SER A 1000 8.35 -17.60 22.92
C SER A 1000 9.42 -18.01 21.92
N ASP A 1001 9.63 -19.32 21.74
CA ASP A 1001 10.41 -19.93 20.66
C ASP A 1001 9.56 -20.05 19.38
N LEU A 1002 10.24 -20.30 18.24
CA LEU A 1002 9.59 -20.45 16.94
C LEU A 1002 10.10 -21.68 16.19
N VAL A 1003 9.20 -22.41 15.53
CA VAL A 1003 9.54 -23.51 14.60
C VAL A 1003 9.09 -23.13 13.19
N VAL A 1004 9.99 -23.25 12.21
CA VAL A 1004 9.78 -22.81 10.82
C VAL A 1004 9.96 -23.97 9.84
N THR A 1005 9.09 -24.04 8.84
CA THR A 1005 9.30 -24.86 7.64
C THR A 1005 9.64 -24.00 6.42
N ASP A 1006 10.58 -24.48 5.61
CA ASP A 1006 11.10 -23.81 4.42
C ASP A 1006 11.07 -24.74 3.20
N LEU A 1007 10.83 -24.19 2.00
CA LEU A 1007 10.86 -25.00 0.77
C LEU A 1007 12.29 -25.43 0.41
N SER A 1008 12.52 -26.74 0.41
CA SER A 1008 13.80 -27.40 0.08
C SER A 1008 14.99 -26.97 0.94
N GLU A 1009 14.74 -26.46 2.15
CA GLU A 1009 15.75 -26.22 3.19
C GLU A 1009 15.41 -27.02 4.46
N PRO A 1010 16.38 -27.31 5.34
CA PRO A 1010 16.10 -27.94 6.63
C PRO A 1010 15.23 -27.05 7.51
N VAL A 1011 14.33 -27.67 8.29
CA VAL A 1011 13.49 -26.93 9.26
C VAL A 1011 14.34 -26.18 10.29
N ALA A 1012 13.86 -25.03 10.75
CA ALA A 1012 14.53 -24.23 11.78
C ALA A 1012 13.78 -24.31 13.11
N ILE A 1013 14.55 -24.38 14.20
CA ILE A 1013 14.05 -24.32 15.58
C ILE A 1013 14.79 -23.15 16.24
N LEU A 1014 14.11 -22.00 16.31
CA LEU A 1014 14.67 -20.73 16.75
C LEU A 1014 14.39 -20.54 18.24
N MET A 1015 15.35 -20.94 19.08
CA MET A 1015 15.28 -20.72 20.52
C MET A 1015 15.41 -19.23 20.81
N ASN A 1016 14.54 -18.69 21.66
CA ASN A 1016 14.57 -17.30 22.07
C ASN A 1016 15.56 -17.12 23.24
N LEU A 1017 16.68 -16.47 22.96
CA LEU A 1017 17.75 -16.19 23.91
C LEU A 1017 17.72 -14.76 24.45
N THR A 1018 16.64 -14.01 24.17
CA THR A 1018 16.47 -12.60 24.57
C THR A 1018 16.58 -12.45 26.10
N ALA A 1019 17.37 -11.46 26.53
CA ALA A 1019 17.70 -11.24 27.93
C ALA A 1019 16.87 -10.10 28.54
N SER A 1020 15.70 -10.42 29.10
CA SER A 1020 14.90 -9.48 29.89
C SER A 1020 14.97 -9.78 31.40
N ASN A 1021 14.36 -8.92 32.21
CA ASN A 1021 14.03 -9.23 33.62
C ASN A 1021 12.51 -9.23 33.79
N HIS A 1022 11.79 -9.59 32.73
CA HIS A 1022 10.33 -9.57 32.71
C HIS A 1022 9.75 -10.90 33.13
N HIS A 1023 8.63 -10.81 33.83
CA HIS A 1023 7.88 -11.93 34.35
C HIS A 1023 6.90 -12.48 33.30
N TRP A 1024 6.45 -13.72 33.47
CA TRP A 1024 5.47 -14.36 32.59
C TRP A 1024 4.47 -15.24 33.34
N ILE A 1025 3.43 -15.71 32.66
CA ILE A 1025 2.57 -16.83 33.09
C ILE A 1025 2.04 -17.57 31.86
N ASP A 1026 2.07 -18.91 31.89
CA ASP A 1026 1.41 -19.75 30.89
C ASP A 1026 0.11 -20.33 31.44
N LEU A 1027 -0.92 -20.36 30.61
CA LEU A 1027 -2.24 -20.86 30.96
C LEU A 1027 -2.70 -21.89 29.93
N GLN A 1028 -2.73 -23.16 30.32
CA GLN A 1028 -3.41 -24.22 29.57
C GLN A 1028 -4.86 -24.30 30.09
N LEU A 1029 -5.84 -24.27 29.19
CA LEU A 1029 -7.25 -24.40 29.53
C LEU A 1029 -7.73 -25.83 29.27
N VAL A 1030 -8.64 -26.34 30.11
CA VAL A 1030 -9.25 -27.66 29.96
C VAL A 1030 -10.76 -27.55 30.17
N GLY A 1031 -11.52 -27.70 29.09
CA GLY A 1031 -12.99 -27.78 29.13
C GLY A 1031 -13.51 -29.03 29.84
N THR A 1032 -14.68 -28.91 30.48
CA THR A 1032 -15.40 -30.06 31.08
C THR A 1032 -16.90 -30.07 30.77
N ARG A 1033 -17.43 -28.94 30.27
CA ARG A 1033 -18.73 -28.80 29.61
C ARG A 1033 -18.56 -28.23 28.19
N SER A 1034 -17.60 -27.33 27.98
CA SER A 1034 -17.06 -27.10 26.64
C SER A 1034 -16.14 -28.25 26.23
N GLU A 1035 -15.90 -28.38 24.93
CA GLU A 1035 -14.82 -29.19 24.36
C GLU A 1035 -13.47 -28.97 25.09
N ARG A 1036 -12.68 -30.05 25.22
CA ARG A 1036 -11.50 -30.09 26.09
C ARG A 1036 -10.47 -28.99 25.80
N ASP A 1037 -10.17 -28.71 24.53
CA ASP A 1037 -9.18 -27.71 24.13
C ASP A 1037 -9.65 -26.25 24.34
N ALA A 1038 -10.93 -26.06 24.62
CA ALA A 1038 -11.61 -24.81 24.96
C ALA A 1038 -11.41 -23.67 23.94
N ILE A 1039 -11.48 -24.00 22.64
CA ILE A 1039 -11.43 -23.00 21.56
C ILE A 1039 -12.58 -22.00 21.70
N GLY A 1040 -12.26 -20.71 21.61
CA GLY A 1040 -13.18 -19.60 21.88
C GLY A 1040 -13.13 -19.06 23.32
N ALA A 1041 -12.41 -19.70 24.25
CA ALA A 1041 -12.25 -19.17 25.60
C ALA A 1041 -11.44 -17.86 25.60
N SER A 1042 -11.88 -16.87 26.39
CA SER A 1042 -11.13 -15.61 26.60
C SER A 1042 -10.66 -15.47 28.05
N VAL A 1043 -9.49 -14.86 28.22
CA VAL A 1043 -8.76 -14.78 29.49
C VAL A 1043 -8.35 -13.35 29.80
N GLU A 1044 -8.85 -12.80 30.91
CA GLU A 1044 -8.42 -11.50 31.44
C GLU A 1044 -7.31 -11.70 32.49
N VAL A 1045 -6.11 -11.16 32.28
CA VAL A 1045 -5.04 -11.16 33.28
C VAL A 1045 -4.95 -9.79 33.96
N HIS A 1046 -5.29 -9.72 35.25
CA HIS A 1046 -5.37 -8.46 36.00
C HIS A 1046 -4.05 -8.15 36.72
N ARG A 1047 -3.33 -7.14 36.21
CA ARG A 1047 -1.97 -6.71 36.62
C ARG A 1047 -2.03 -5.31 37.22
N GLY A 1048 -2.30 -5.18 38.52
CA GLY A 1048 -2.45 -3.87 39.15
C GLY A 1048 -3.75 -3.17 38.74
N SER A 1049 -3.62 -2.13 37.92
CA SER A 1049 -4.73 -1.45 37.21
C SER A 1049 -4.74 -1.70 35.70
N VAL A 1050 -3.79 -2.51 35.20
CA VAL A 1050 -3.74 -2.95 33.80
C VAL A 1050 -4.50 -4.28 33.69
N ILE A 1051 -5.28 -4.42 32.63
CA ILE A 1051 -5.89 -5.68 32.20
C ILE A 1051 -5.34 -5.94 30.79
N THR A 1052 -5.13 -7.20 30.44
CA THR A 1052 -4.89 -7.64 29.05
C THR A 1052 -5.78 -8.83 28.77
N SER A 1053 -6.40 -8.82 27.58
CA SER A 1053 -7.20 -9.93 27.07
C SER A 1053 -6.34 -10.87 26.24
N HIS A 1054 -6.63 -12.17 26.33
CA HIS A 1054 -6.01 -13.24 25.55
C HIS A 1054 -7.10 -14.25 25.17
N TRP A 1055 -6.90 -15.03 24.10
CA TRP A 1055 -7.87 -15.99 23.60
C TRP A 1055 -7.23 -17.35 23.36
N ARG A 1056 -8.00 -18.42 23.51
CA ARG A 1056 -7.67 -19.75 23.01
C ARG A 1056 -8.28 -19.91 21.61
N THR A 1057 -7.43 -19.79 20.59
CA THR A 1057 -7.79 -19.94 19.18
C THR A 1057 -7.30 -21.27 18.62
N ALA A 1058 -7.81 -21.63 17.44
CA ALA A 1058 -7.29 -22.73 16.62
C ALA A 1058 -7.01 -22.25 15.19
N GLY A 1059 -5.99 -22.83 14.55
CA GLY A 1059 -5.61 -22.57 13.16
C GLY A 1059 -4.65 -21.38 12.92
N ASP A 1060 -4.39 -20.56 13.94
CA ASP A 1060 -3.52 -19.39 13.84
C ASP A 1060 -2.10 -19.72 13.34
N GLY A 1061 -1.63 -18.92 12.39
CA GLY A 1061 -0.42 -19.13 11.61
C GLY A 1061 -0.71 -19.41 10.14
N TYR A 1062 -0.06 -20.43 9.59
CA TYR A 1062 -0.24 -20.92 8.22
C TYR A 1062 0.15 -22.40 8.16
N LEU A 1063 -0.79 -23.28 7.77
CA LEU A 1063 -0.61 -24.73 7.73
C LEU A 1063 -0.10 -25.36 9.05
N CYS A 1064 -0.36 -24.75 10.22
CA CYS A 1064 0.28 -25.17 11.47
C CYS A 1064 -0.66 -25.22 12.69
N ASN A 1065 -0.20 -25.93 13.73
CA ASN A 1065 -0.74 -25.85 15.08
C ASN A 1065 0.31 -25.39 16.08
N ASN A 1066 -0.04 -24.38 16.88
CA ASN A 1066 0.76 -23.82 17.97
C ASN A 1066 0.70 -24.68 19.24
N GLU A 1067 1.60 -24.42 20.21
CA GLU A 1067 1.39 -24.95 21.57
C GLU A 1067 0.04 -24.49 22.12
N SER A 1068 -0.74 -25.40 22.72
CA SER A 1068 -2.09 -25.13 23.26
C SER A 1068 -2.14 -24.26 24.53
N SER A 1069 -1.03 -23.60 24.88
CA SER A 1069 -0.90 -22.72 26.03
C SER A 1069 -1.03 -21.24 25.63
N ILE A 1070 -1.81 -20.50 26.42
CA ILE A 1070 -1.86 -19.03 26.35
C ILE A 1070 -0.66 -18.49 27.15
N HIS A 1071 0.38 -18.06 26.42
CA HIS A 1071 1.54 -17.38 27.01
C HIS A 1071 1.23 -15.91 27.27
N VAL A 1072 1.53 -15.40 28.47
CA VAL A 1072 1.28 -14.00 28.85
C VAL A 1072 2.51 -13.36 29.49
N GLY A 1073 3.14 -12.43 28.76
CA GLY A 1073 4.14 -11.51 29.32
C GLY A 1073 3.53 -10.59 30.38
N LEU A 1074 4.24 -10.40 31.49
CA LEU A 1074 3.82 -9.58 32.63
C LEU A 1074 4.68 -8.32 32.82
N GLY A 1075 5.74 -8.16 32.00
CA GLY A 1075 6.71 -7.08 32.12
C GLY A 1075 7.34 -7.09 33.51
N ASN A 1076 7.46 -5.90 34.12
CA ASN A 1076 8.04 -5.75 35.45
C ASN A 1076 7.04 -6.05 36.61
N GLN A 1077 5.89 -6.70 36.35
CA GLN A 1077 4.86 -7.00 37.36
C GLN A 1077 5.08 -8.37 38.01
N SER A 1078 5.74 -8.40 39.17
CA SER A 1078 6.01 -9.64 39.93
C SER A 1078 4.80 -10.18 40.72
N THR A 1079 3.57 -9.74 40.42
CA THR A 1079 2.33 -10.15 41.09
C THR A 1079 1.13 -10.07 40.17
N ILE A 1080 0.38 -11.16 40.05
CA ILE A 1080 -0.94 -11.19 39.42
C ILE A 1080 -1.99 -10.95 40.51
N HIS A 1081 -2.98 -10.08 40.26
CA HIS A 1081 -4.09 -9.91 41.20
C HIS A 1081 -5.07 -11.08 41.08
N LYS A 1082 -5.49 -11.39 39.86
CA LYS A 1082 -6.35 -12.51 39.48
C LYS A 1082 -6.23 -12.81 37.99
N VAL A 1083 -6.58 -14.02 37.60
CA VAL A 1083 -6.90 -14.40 36.23
C VAL A 1083 -8.40 -14.71 36.16
N ILE A 1084 -9.08 -14.29 35.09
CA ILE A 1084 -10.47 -14.63 34.82
C ILE A 1084 -10.53 -15.38 33.51
N VAL A 1085 -11.25 -16.51 33.48
CA VAL A 1085 -11.56 -17.25 32.24
C VAL A 1085 -13.05 -17.11 31.96
N ASN A 1086 -13.40 -16.69 30.75
CA ASN A 1086 -14.73 -16.82 30.17
C ASN A 1086 -14.68 -18.04 29.23
N TRP A 1087 -15.40 -19.10 29.59
CA TRP A 1087 -15.43 -20.36 28.85
C TRP A 1087 -16.51 -20.34 27.77
N PRO A 1088 -16.36 -21.08 26.65
CA PRO A 1088 -17.36 -21.14 25.57
C PRO A 1088 -18.76 -21.56 26.06
N SER A 1089 -18.83 -22.39 27.11
CA SER A 1089 -20.10 -22.81 27.75
C SER A 1089 -20.90 -21.66 28.40
N GLY A 1090 -20.36 -20.45 28.42
CA GLY A 1090 -20.89 -19.28 29.12
C GLY A 1090 -20.56 -19.28 30.62
N HIS A 1091 -19.70 -20.18 31.09
CA HIS A 1091 -19.19 -20.13 32.46
C HIS A 1091 -18.12 -19.05 32.61
N ARG A 1092 -18.10 -18.35 33.75
CA ARG A 1092 -17.07 -17.35 34.08
C ARG A 1092 -16.44 -17.69 35.42
N GLN A 1093 -15.13 -17.95 35.37
CA GLN A 1093 -14.33 -18.50 36.46
C GLN A 1093 -13.25 -17.49 36.85
N THR A 1094 -12.71 -17.56 38.07
CA THR A 1094 -11.70 -16.60 38.54
C THR A 1094 -10.74 -17.28 39.49
N PHE A 1095 -9.45 -17.12 39.22
CA PHE A 1095 -8.34 -17.68 39.98
C PHE A 1095 -7.55 -16.53 40.62
N ASP A 1096 -7.58 -16.44 41.94
CA ASP A 1096 -6.80 -15.47 42.71
C ASP A 1096 -5.42 -16.05 43.07
N HIS A 1097 -4.43 -15.19 43.30
CA HIS A 1097 -3.13 -15.55 43.89
C HIS A 1097 -2.22 -16.52 43.10
N LEU A 1098 -2.39 -16.64 41.78
CA LEU A 1098 -1.40 -17.29 40.91
C LEU A 1098 -0.03 -16.59 41.00
N LYS A 1099 1.05 -17.37 40.90
CA LYS A 1099 2.42 -16.86 40.88
C LYS A 1099 2.80 -16.42 39.47
N VAL A 1100 3.82 -15.58 39.40
CA VAL A 1100 4.55 -15.30 38.15
C VAL A 1100 5.62 -16.37 37.91
N ASP A 1101 6.11 -16.44 36.67
CA ASP A 1101 7.20 -17.30 36.18
C ASP A 1101 6.83 -18.79 36.32
N ARG A 1102 5.58 -19.12 35.96
CA ARG A 1102 4.94 -20.43 36.14
C ARG A 1102 3.93 -20.73 35.03
N GLY A 1103 3.80 -22.01 34.72
CA GLY A 1103 2.68 -22.52 33.93
C GLY A 1103 1.59 -23.10 34.83
N TYR A 1104 0.33 -22.93 34.43
CA TYR A 1104 -0.84 -23.48 35.11
C TYR A 1104 -1.79 -24.14 34.13
N GLN A 1105 -2.32 -25.31 34.52
CA GLN A 1105 -3.52 -25.89 33.94
C GLN A 1105 -4.74 -25.43 34.74
N LEU A 1106 -5.72 -24.86 34.04
CA LEU A 1106 -6.99 -24.38 34.58
C LEU A 1106 -8.11 -25.27 34.04
N VAL A 1107 -8.96 -25.81 34.92
CA VAL A 1107 -10.01 -26.77 34.56
C VAL A 1107 -11.39 -26.14 34.75
N GLU A 1108 -12.27 -26.24 33.77
CA GLU A 1108 -13.63 -25.68 33.84
C GLU A 1108 -14.41 -26.25 35.04
N PHE A 1109 -14.99 -25.35 35.85
CA PHE A 1109 -15.67 -25.58 37.13
C PHE A 1109 -14.82 -26.04 38.34
N ASP A 1110 -13.50 -26.24 38.20
CA ASP A 1110 -12.64 -26.46 39.37
C ASP A 1110 -12.30 -25.12 40.09
N VAL A 1111 -12.06 -25.18 41.39
CA VAL A 1111 -11.65 -24.02 42.21
C VAL A 1111 -10.13 -23.92 42.35
N ASP A 1112 -9.41 -25.02 42.14
CA ASP A 1112 -7.95 -25.07 42.22
C ASP A 1112 -7.31 -24.91 40.83
N ALA A 1113 -6.09 -24.35 40.79
CA ALA A 1113 -5.25 -24.24 39.59
C ALA A 1113 -4.02 -25.13 39.75
N PHE A 1114 -3.67 -25.89 38.72
CA PHE A 1114 -2.64 -26.94 38.80
C PHE A 1114 -1.34 -26.45 38.18
N GLU A 1115 -0.27 -26.32 38.98
CA GLU A 1115 1.04 -25.79 38.56
C GLU A 1115 1.77 -26.82 37.67
N THR A 1116 1.98 -26.50 36.37
CA THR A 1116 2.52 -27.40 35.33
C THR A 1116 3.98 -27.13 34.98
N LYS A 1117 4.38 -25.86 34.79
CA LYS A 1117 5.78 -25.46 34.52
C LYS A 1117 6.36 -24.73 35.74
N THR A 1118 7.57 -25.08 36.18
CA THR A 1118 8.24 -24.45 37.34
C THR A 1118 9.72 -24.12 37.08
N THR A 1119 10.07 -22.83 37.08
CA THR A 1119 11.44 -22.30 36.92
C THR A 1119 12.32 -22.41 38.19
N ASP A 1120 12.12 -23.43 39.03
CA ASP A 1120 12.85 -23.61 40.32
C ASP A 1120 14.31 -24.15 40.17
N SER A 1121 14.92 -23.82 39.03
CA SER A 1121 16.35 -23.69 38.75
C SER A 1121 16.45 -22.70 37.58
N VAL A 1122 17.16 -21.56 37.65
CA VAL A 1122 18.58 -21.41 38.01
C VAL A 1122 18.87 -20.17 38.91
N HIS A 1123 19.82 -20.30 39.84
CA HIS A 1123 20.40 -19.22 40.67
C HIS A 1123 21.86 -19.55 41.08
#